data_AF-A0A958D6Y1-F1
#
_entry.id   AF-A0A958D6Y1-F1
#
_cell.length_a   1.000
_cell.length_b   1.000
_cell.length_c   1.000
_cell.angle_alpha   90.00
_cell.angle_beta   90.00
_cell.angle_gamma   90.00
#
_symmetry.space_group_name_H-M   'P 1'
#
loop_
_entity.id
_entity.type
_entity.pdbx_description
1 polymer ?
#
loop_
_entity_poly.entity_id
_entity_poly.type
_entity_poly.pdbx_seq_one_letter_code
_entity_poly.pdbx_strand_id
1 'polypeptide(L)'
;MTPHEAPSTVQPEEQAPSSSRIGLQHAFFVLAGGYALGIFAWELHHWQALGAFLFDNQLAPGQLPSFLQLAVCALGAIGGWALLSVALARWRHAPWDSVASRLAGGFLLLTLPMFLPVLALPGIETEHQVLTLALIALMGIIAAVSIATIRLGSTEAGAPVADGKPASAPPETSRPAQRSARLSGLLVVLLVLGYIVYMAALTVARHNSFLTHAFDLGIQDQAMYTLVTRGYPVVTLYGSQPVNQFGDHFALIYYLIAPLYAALGSNAATLLVIQSVALGLGAIPVYLLAREKTGNLSLAVALAIAYLLYPALHAVNTFDFHEIALVTPLLLFSLYFLETRRRGLFLVFLVLATLTKEEVALSAAAIGLYILWIKRERRLGGLVLVGSLVYFVLVNQVIMPALGGGPDLARFSGIAAAGQTGFAAILLGIVTNPIYVFSQTFLNGQKMIFLAQLLLPVVFLPLLAGAAWVMAVPAFAVALLASVPSQYNLIYHYPAIMTPFAFVLAILGLQRLNQRRFDRLALAAAILVVGLAMNYTYGWVAGKRPNAFPSSNQHSRIVTRFFEDIPRQASVSTMSDLAPHLSNRQSIYLFPVVNDANTILFDSDPTANYWPFTSDDARGEARDALMPLLVTGAYGLVREEDGVLLLQRGYDTSQNQQAVQDLLSARYQAEDLATDLPGNDVADEEASNGRARLGQPPTAASDAKEGLVYGPYATMLPGAYQVAYRLKHQGGGTTGAVATVDVFSNSAGGVLASRDIQADDFTTAGQYQNFVLDLNLQQEYNDLEFRVLYKGLGDLWADAIDVVPIKVAAPVLDAPVPVQPAGPNGASSGRVLAQTDPEALIPGMYRAEFSLTSDGQPVGKIDVFSATAGGPLAEMALSGNDFAALNQAQQFTLDFRIDQSWPDVVLRVLEQDGGALQVDRMALQYLYQGAGHGDG
;
A
#
# COMPACT_ATOMS: atom_id res chain seq x y z
N MET A 1 54.49 70.01 -54.71
CA MET A 1 54.96 69.01 -53.73
C MET A 1 53.78 68.63 -52.85
N THR A 2 53.17 67.49 -53.19
CA THR A 2 52.79 66.34 -52.34
C THR A 2 52.66 66.50 -50.80
N PRO A 3 51.87 65.62 -50.13
CA PRO A 3 50.70 65.99 -49.34
C PRO A 3 50.64 65.38 -47.91
N HIS A 4 49.48 65.55 -47.25
CA HIS A 4 48.84 64.70 -46.21
C HIS A 4 49.52 64.48 -44.84
N GLU A 5 48.78 64.81 -43.77
CA GLU A 5 48.14 63.79 -42.90
C GLU A 5 47.08 64.42 -41.97
N ALA A 6 45.97 63.69 -41.83
CA ALA A 6 44.80 63.96 -40.98
C ALA A 6 44.65 62.77 -40.00
N PRO A 7 43.78 62.85 -38.97
CA PRO A 7 44.09 62.40 -37.62
C PRO A 7 43.83 60.92 -37.32
N SER A 8 44.52 60.46 -36.28
CA SER A 8 44.44 59.15 -35.63
C SER A 8 43.01 58.72 -35.26
N THR A 9 42.51 57.69 -35.93
CA THR A 9 41.38 56.87 -35.48
C THR A 9 41.88 55.80 -34.51
N VAL A 10 41.38 55.86 -33.28
CA VAL A 10 41.52 54.80 -32.27
C VAL A 10 40.76 53.58 -32.77
N GLN A 11 41.47 52.46 -32.98
CA GLN A 11 40.85 51.16 -33.24
C GLN A 11 40.12 50.66 -31.99
N PRO A 12 38.93 50.05 -32.12
CA PRO A 12 38.33 49.27 -31.04
C PRO A 12 39.14 47.98 -30.85
N GLU A 13 39.56 47.71 -29.62
CA GLU A 13 40.07 46.39 -29.21
C GLU A 13 39.04 45.32 -29.60
N GLU A 14 39.41 44.51 -30.59
CA GLU A 14 38.71 43.31 -30.98
C GLU A 14 38.83 42.30 -29.84
N GLN A 15 37.82 42.25 -28.97
CA GLN A 15 37.69 41.19 -27.97
C GLN A 15 37.65 39.85 -28.70
N ALA A 16 38.73 39.08 -28.57
CA ALA A 16 38.79 37.70 -29.01
C ALA A 16 37.53 36.94 -28.55
N PRO A 17 36.82 36.23 -29.43
CA PRO A 17 35.66 35.44 -29.04
C PRO A 17 36.14 34.38 -28.05
N SER A 18 35.49 34.31 -26.88
CA SER A 18 35.77 33.30 -25.87
C SER A 18 35.48 31.90 -26.43
N SER A 19 36.51 31.23 -26.95
CA SER A 19 36.47 29.90 -27.55
C SER A 19 36.24 28.76 -26.54
N SER A 20 36.07 29.05 -25.25
CA SER A 20 36.13 28.04 -24.19
C SER A 20 34.81 27.36 -23.82
N ARG A 21 33.65 27.79 -24.33
CA ARG A 21 32.36 27.10 -24.06
C ARG A 21 32.04 25.94 -25.01
N ILE A 22 32.76 25.86 -26.12
CA ILE A 22 32.52 24.88 -27.18
C ILE A 22 33.22 23.54 -26.84
N GLY A 23 34.40 23.55 -26.21
CA GLY A 23 35.16 22.31 -25.97
C GLY A 23 34.45 21.24 -25.12
N LEU A 24 33.66 21.63 -24.12
CA LEU A 24 33.09 20.68 -23.13
C LEU A 24 31.89 19.90 -23.67
N GLN A 25 31.04 20.52 -24.49
CA GLN A 25 29.92 19.84 -25.17
C GLN A 25 30.42 18.86 -26.24
N HIS A 26 31.48 19.24 -26.95
CA HIS A 26 32.09 18.40 -27.98
C HIS A 26 32.85 17.21 -27.40
N ALA A 27 33.56 17.43 -26.28
CA ALA A 27 34.13 16.36 -25.48
C ALA A 27 33.03 15.37 -25.05
N PHE A 28 31.89 15.85 -24.56
CA PHE A 28 30.76 15.00 -24.16
C PHE A 28 30.25 14.13 -25.32
N PHE A 29 30.06 14.69 -26.51
CA PHE A 29 29.59 13.89 -27.67
C PHE A 29 30.59 12.84 -28.13
N VAL A 30 31.89 13.16 -28.10
CA VAL A 30 32.97 12.20 -28.39
C VAL A 30 32.97 11.05 -27.37
N LEU A 31 32.85 11.38 -26.09
CA LEU A 31 32.79 10.41 -25.00
C LEU A 31 31.54 9.52 -25.11
N ALA A 32 30.38 10.10 -25.43
CA ALA A 32 29.12 9.38 -25.61
C ALA A 32 29.16 8.40 -26.79
N GLY A 33 29.75 8.79 -27.93
CA GLY A 33 29.92 7.90 -29.08
C GLY A 33 30.88 6.73 -28.83
N GLY A 34 32.00 6.98 -28.13
CA GLY A 34 32.94 5.93 -27.71
C GLY A 34 32.31 4.96 -26.70
N TYR A 35 31.56 5.50 -25.73
CA TYR A 35 30.81 4.73 -24.75
C TYR A 35 29.79 3.79 -25.40
N ALA A 36 29.01 4.30 -26.36
CA ALA A 36 28.00 3.54 -27.07
C ALA A 36 28.56 2.38 -27.90
N LEU A 37 29.73 2.56 -28.53
CA LEU A 37 30.41 1.48 -29.26
C LEU A 37 30.97 0.41 -28.32
N GLY A 38 31.45 0.80 -27.14
CA GLY A 38 31.89 -0.14 -26.11
C GLY A 38 30.74 -0.98 -25.56
N ILE A 39 29.56 -0.37 -25.36
CA ILE A 39 28.32 -1.08 -25.02
C ILE A 39 27.94 -2.06 -26.12
N PHE A 40 27.82 -1.59 -27.37
CA PHE A 40 27.45 -2.42 -28.50
C PHE A 40 28.34 -3.66 -28.64
N ALA A 41 29.66 -3.50 -28.55
CA ALA A 41 30.61 -4.60 -28.64
C ALA A 41 30.49 -5.60 -27.48
N TRP A 42 30.18 -5.11 -26.27
CA TRP A 42 29.98 -5.95 -25.10
C TRP A 42 28.67 -6.75 -25.18
N GLU A 43 27.58 -6.11 -25.61
CA GLU A 43 26.26 -6.73 -25.74
C GLU A 43 26.26 -7.92 -26.69
N LEU A 44 27.05 -7.86 -27.78
CA LEU A 44 27.20 -8.97 -28.73
C LEU A 44 27.70 -10.27 -28.08
N HIS A 45 28.46 -10.18 -26.99
CA HIS A 45 29.04 -11.33 -26.30
C HIS A 45 28.27 -11.75 -25.04
N HIS A 46 27.40 -10.88 -24.49
CA HIS A 46 26.75 -11.08 -23.19
C HIS A 46 25.22 -10.93 -23.25
N TRP A 47 24.61 -11.15 -24.42
CA TRP A 47 23.19 -10.90 -24.67
C TRP A 47 22.21 -11.60 -23.71
N GLN A 48 22.52 -12.81 -23.23
CA GLN A 48 21.68 -13.53 -22.25
C GLN A 48 21.70 -12.88 -20.86
N ALA A 49 22.87 -12.40 -20.41
CA ALA A 49 23.01 -11.68 -19.13
C ALA A 49 22.39 -10.28 -19.21
N LEU A 50 22.44 -9.66 -20.40
CA LEU A 50 21.84 -8.36 -20.67
C LEU A 50 20.31 -8.40 -20.53
N GLY A 51 19.64 -9.43 -21.06
CA GLY A 51 18.17 -9.56 -20.94
C GLY A 51 17.69 -9.64 -19.49
N ALA A 52 18.25 -10.58 -18.71
CA ALA A 52 17.90 -10.74 -17.30
C ALA A 52 18.21 -9.50 -16.45
N PHE A 53 19.30 -8.80 -16.76
CA PHE A 53 19.58 -7.52 -16.10
C PHE A 53 18.57 -6.45 -16.51
N LEU A 54 18.37 -6.20 -17.81
CA LEU A 54 17.50 -5.10 -18.30
C LEU A 54 16.02 -5.27 -17.94
N PHE A 55 15.51 -6.50 -17.88
CA PHE A 55 14.08 -6.77 -17.70
C PHE A 55 13.69 -7.30 -16.34
N ASP A 56 14.60 -8.02 -15.65
CA ASP A 56 14.34 -8.61 -14.34
C ASP A 56 15.17 -7.98 -13.22
N ASN A 57 16.10 -7.07 -13.55
CA ASN A 57 17.05 -6.48 -12.63
C ASN A 57 17.88 -7.53 -11.86
N GLN A 58 18.19 -8.65 -12.54
CA GLN A 58 18.95 -9.77 -11.97
C GLN A 58 20.34 -9.86 -12.61
N LEU A 59 21.34 -10.19 -11.79
CA LEU A 59 22.70 -10.53 -12.22
C LEU A 59 23.04 -11.90 -11.64
N ALA A 60 23.28 -12.90 -12.49
CA ALA A 60 23.64 -14.22 -12.00
C ALA A 60 25.03 -14.17 -11.31
N PRO A 61 25.27 -14.98 -10.26
CA PRO A 61 26.58 -15.07 -9.62
C PRO A 61 27.68 -15.37 -10.64
N GLY A 62 28.74 -14.56 -10.66
CA GLY A 62 29.84 -14.68 -11.63
C GLY A 62 29.71 -13.85 -12.92
N GLN A 63 28.60 -13.10 -13.11
CA GLN A 63 28.44 -12.16 -14.23
C GLN A 63 28.92 -10.73 -13.91
N LEU A 64 29.24 -10.42 -12.65
CA LEU A 64 29.81 -9.13 -12.24
C LEU A 64 31.13 -8.79 -12.97
N PRO A 65 32.08 -9.74 -13.16
CA PRO A 65 33.25 -9.52 -14.02
C PRO A 65 32.89 -9.17 -15.47
N SER A 66 31.83 -9.74 -16.03
CA SER A 66 31.34 -9.37 -17.37
C SER A 66 30.83 -7.93 -17.41
N PHE A 67 30.11 -7.45 -16.40
CA PHE A 67 29.74 -6.03 -16.31
C PHE A 67 30.91 -5.09 -15.99
N LEU A 68 31.96 -5.57 -15.32
CA LEU A 68 33.22 -4.81 -15.22
C LEU A 68 33.96 -4.76 -16.55
N GLN A 69 33.90 -5.82 -17.37
CA GLN A 69 34.40 -5.80 -18.75
C GLN A 69 33.66 -4.78 -19.61
N LEU A 70 32.35 -4.53 -19.36
CA LEU A 70 31.63 -3.45 -20.01
C LEU A 70 32.26 -2.09 -19.73
N ALA A 71 32.57 -1.80 -18.46
CA ALA A 71 33.27 -0.56 -18.10
C ALA A 71 34.66 -0.48 -18.76
N VAL A 72 35.39 -1.59 -18.84
CA VAL A 72 36.70 -1.67 -19.53
C VAL A 72 36.56 -1.46 -21.05
N CYS A 73 35.58 -2.09 -21.71
CA CYS A 73 35.30 -1.92 -23.14
C CYS A 73 34.83 -0.50 -23.45
N ALA A 74 33.99 0.09 -22.61
CA ALA A 74 33.53 1.46 -22.73
C ALA A 74 34.68 2.46 -22.55
N LEU A 75 35.52 2.31 -21.52
CA LEU A 75 36.70 3.15 -21.29
C LEU A 75 37.75 2.95 -22.40
N GLY A 76 37.95 1.73 -22.88
CA GLY A 76 38.84 1.39 -23.99
C GLY A 76 38.37 1.99 -25.31
N ALA A 77 37.07 1.93 -25.60
CA ALA A 77 36.46 2.53 -26.78
C ALA A 77 36.49 4.06 -26.72
N ILE A 78 36.22 4.66 -25.55
CA ILE A 78 36.40 6.09 -25.27
C ILE A 78 37.85 6.52 -25.52
N GLY A 79 38.82 5.77 -24.97
CA GLY A 79 40.25 6.07 -25.11
C GLY A 79 40.74 5.94 -26.54
N GLY A 80 40.39 4.84 -27.22
CA GLY A 80 40.71 4.62 -28.64
C GLY A 80 40.11 5.69 -29.55
N TRP A 81 38.88 6.12 -29.28
CA TRP A 81 38.22 7.17 -30.05
C TRP A 81 38.74 8.57 -29.77
N ALA A 82 39.07 8.89 -28.52
CA ALA A 82 39.74 10.14 -28.19
C ALA A 82 41.10 10.23 -28.92
N LEU A 83 41.88 9.14 -28.92
CA LEU A 83 43.15 9.05 -29.65
C LEU A 83 42.97 9.21 -31.16
N LEU A 84 41.95 8.58 -31.75
CA LEU A 84 41.61 8.72 -33.17
C LEU A 84 41.21 10.16 -33.52
N SER A 85 40.44 10.83 -32.67
CA SER A 85 40.05 12.24 -32.86
C SER A 85 41.24 13.19 -32.81
N VAL A 86 42.21 12.94 -31.92
CA VAL A 86 43.48 13.67 -31.83
C VAL A 86 44.37 13.37 -33.04
N ALA A 87 44.43 12.12 -33.50
CA ALA A 87 45.17 11.73 -34.69
C ALA A 87 44.62 12.40 -35.96
N LEU A 88 43.29 12.45 -36.10
CA LEU A 88 42.59 13.16 -37.18
C LEU A 88 42.84 14.67 -37.15
N ALA A 89 42.83 15.28 -35.95
CA ALA A 89 43.16 16.69 -35.77
C ALA A 89 44.61 17.00 -36.18
N ARG A 90 45.55 16.12 -35.81
CA ARG A 90 46.97 16.23 -36.20
C ARG A 90 47.17 16.02 -37.71
N TRP A 91 46.52 15.02 -38.29
CA TRP A 91 46.60 14.73 -39.74
C TRP A 91 46.02 15.85 -40.60
N ARG A 92 44.98 16.54 -40.12
CA ARG A 92 44.35 17.67 -40.81
C ARG A 92 44.92 19.04 -40.44
N HIS A 93 45.95 19.09 -39.58
CA HIS A 93 46.53 20.34 -39.06
C HIS A 93 45.47 21.33 -38.53
N ALA A 94 44.42 20.82 -37.87
CA ALA A 94 43.31 21.61 -37.36
C ALA A 94 43.27 21.55 -35.82
N PRO A 95 42.83 22.63 -35.14
CA PRO A 95 42.62 22.58 -33.70
C PRO A 95 41.56 21.53 -33.36
N TRP A 96 41.79 20.75 -32.30
CA TRP A 96 40.92 19.63 -31.90
C TRP A 96 39.46 20.05 -31.74
N ASP A 97 39.20 21.24 -31.19
CA ASP A 97 37.85 21.81 -31.05
C ASP A 97 37.11 21.99 -32.39
N SER A 98 37.85 22.32 -33.46
CA SER A 98 37.29 22.44 -34.82
C SER A 98 36.96 21.08 -35.45
N VAL A 99 37.70 20.03 -35.09
CA VAL A 99 37.45 18.68 -35.60
C VAL A 99 36.34 18.01 -34.80
N ALA A 100 36.34 18.16 -33.48
CA ALA A 100 35.30 17.67 -32.59
C ALA A 100 33.94 18.32 -32.86
N SER A 101 33.90 19.61 -33.22
CA SER A 101 32.66 20.31 -33.60
C SER A 101 32.06 19.88 -34.93
N ARG A 102 32.90 19.63 -35.94
CA ARG A 102 32.43 19.12 -37.24
C ARG A 102 31.94 17.68 -37.16
N LEU A 103 32.41 16.92 -36.17
CA LEU A 103 32.06 15.51 -35.98
C LEU A 103 30.99 15.30 -34.91
N ALA A 104 30.61 16.31 -34.12
CA ALA A 104 29.67 16.26 -33.00
C ALA A 104 28.36 15.52 -33.31
N GLY A 105 27.67 15.94 -34.37
CA GLY A 105 26.41 15.31 -34.77
C GLY A 105 26.64 13.93 -35.42
N GLY A 106 27.81 13.69 -36.01
CA GLY A 106 28.22 12.34 -36.42
C GLY A 106 28.47 11.41 -35.21
N PHE A 107 28.99 11.95 -34.10
CA PHE A 107 29.21 11.20 -32.86
C PHE A 107 27.90 10.82 -32.17
N LEU A 108 26.85 11.66 -32.22
CA LEU A 108 25.52 11.25 -31.77
C LEU A 108 24.96 10.10 -32.61
N LEU A 109 25.20 10.05 -33.94
CA LEU A 109 24.77 8.89 -34.75
C LEU A 109 25.48 7.60 -34.36
N LEU A 110 26.72 7.67 -33.87
CA LEU A 110 27.45 6.53 -33.32
C LEU A 110 26.88 6.02 -31.99
N THR A 111 25.89 6.70 -31.42
CA THR A 111 25.12 6.17 -30.29
C THR A 111 23.97 5.28 -30.71
N LEU A 112 23.54 5.30 -31.98
CA LEU A 112 22.46 4.43 -32.47
C LEU A 112 22.76 2.92 -32.39
N PRO A 113 23.99 2.44 -32.69
CA PRO A 113 24.31 1.02 -32.61
C PRO A 113 24.09 0.40 -31.23
N MET A 114 24.23 1.15 -30.13
CA MET A 114 24.02 0.61 -28.77
C MET A 114 22.59 0.13 -28.51
N PHE A 115 21.62 0.53 -29.34
CA PHE A 115 20.24 0.11 -29.20
C PHE A 115 19.94 -1.14 -30.05
N LEU A 116 20.80 -1.49 -31.01
CA LEU A 116 20.56 -2.59 -31.94
C LEU A 116 20.55 -3.97 -31.26
N PRO A 117 21.50 -4.32 -30.36
CA PRO A 117 21.48 -5.61 -29.68
C PRO A 117 20.30 -5.72 -28.72
N VAL A 118 19.94 -4.62 -28.04
CA VAL A 118 18.73 -4.56 -27.20
C VAL A 118 17.48 -4.82 -28.04
N LEU A 119 17.33 -4.17 -29.20
CA LEU A 119 16.22 -4.40 -30.12
C LEU A 119 16.24 -5.78 -30.80
N ALA A 120 17.37 -6.50 -30.74
CA ALA A 120 17.52 -7.85 -31.26
C ALA A 120 17.29 -8.93 -30.17
N LEU A 121 16.94 -8.54 -28.94
CA LEU A 121 16.58 -9.49 -27.89
C LEU A 121 15.34 -10.30 -28.32
N PRO A 122 15.40 -11.65 -28.30
CA PRO A 122 14.28 -12.48 -28.73
C PRO A 122 13.00 -12.12 -27.96
N GLY A 123 11.92 -11.85 -28.69
CA GLY A 123 10.61 -11.58 -28.09
C GLY A 123 10.42 -10.15 -27.56
N ILE A 124 11.40 -9.24 -27.68
CA ILE A 124 11.25 -7.85 -27.20
C ILE A 124 10.11 -7.11 -27.92
N GLU A 125 9.88 -7.43 -29.19
CA GLU A 125 8.80 -6.90 -30.01
C GLU A 125 7.42 -7.47 -29.66
N THR A 126 7.35 -8.63 -28.99
CA THR A 126 6.10 -9.26 -28.56
C THR A 126 5.80 -9.02 -27.08
N GLU A 127 6.81 -9.16 -26.22
CA GLU A 127 6.71 -9.12 -24.75
C GLU A 127 6.92 -7.70 -24.19
N HIS A 128 7.66 -6.83 -24.89
CA HIS A 128 8.00 -5.47 -24.44
C HIS A 128 7.71 -4.38 -25.48
N GLN A 129 6.59 -4.49 -26.19
CA GLN A 129 6.17 -3.62 -27.31
C GLN A 129 6.35 -2.11 -27.06
N VAL A 130 5.92 -1.60 -25.91
CA VAL A 130 5.98 -0.17 -25.61
C VAL A 130 7.44 0.30 -25.41
N LEU A 131 8.28 -0.53 -24.78
CA LEU A 131 9.70 -0.24 -24.62
C LEU A 131 10.39 -0.21 -25.99
N THR A 132 10.09 -1.19 -26.84
CA THR A 132 10.59 -1.27 -28.22
C THR A 132 10.27 0.00 -29.01
N LEU A 133 9.02 0.48 -28.95
CA LEU A 133 8.61 1.74 -29.57
C LEU A 133 9.33 2.95 -28.96
N ALA A 134 9.55 2.98 -27.65
CA ALA A 134 10.26 4.06 -26.98
C ALA A 134 11.74 4.12 -27.39
N LEU A 135 12.41 2.97 -27.48
CA LEU A 135 13.80 2.86 -27.97
C LEU A 135 13.90 3.31 -29.42
N ILE A 136 12.98 2.89 -30.28
CA ILE A 136 12.92 3.34 -31.69
C ILE A 136 12.69 4.86 -31.78
N ALA A 137 11.77 5.40 -30.98
CA ALA A 137 11.51 6.84 -30.95
C ALA A 137 12.73 7.63 -30.44
N LEU A 138 13.42 7.13 -29.42
CA LEU A 138 14.65 7.72 -28.89
C LEU A 138 15.76 7.72 -29.95
N MET A 139 15.95 6.59 -30.66
CA MET A 139 16.85 6.51 -31.81
C MET A 139 16.47 7.53 -32.89
N GLY A 140 15.18 7.69 -33.18
CA GLY A 140 14.68 8.69 -34.13
C GLY A 140 14.96 10.13 -33.69
N ILE A 141 14.81 10.44 -32.40
CA ILE A 141 15.15 11.76 -31.82
C ILE A 141 16.65 11.99 -31.88
N ILE A 142 17.47 11.02 -31.46
CA ILE A 142 18.93 11.09 -31.53
C ILE A 142 19.35 11.35 -32.98
N ALA A 143 18.79 10.62 -33.95
CA ALA A 143 19.06 10.81 -35.37
C ALA A 143 18.62 12.21 -35.84
N ALA A 144 17.43 12.68 -35.47
CA ALA A 144 16.93 14.01 -35.85
C ALA A 144 17.80 15.14 -35.27
N VAL A 145 18.18 15.05 -33.99
CA VAL A 145 19.08 16.00 -33.31
C VAL A 145 20.48 15.95 -33.94
N SER A 146 20.97 14.76 -34.28
CA SER A 146 22.23 14.57 -35.00
C SER A 146 22.21 15.26 -36.36
N ILE A 147 21.17 15.03 -37.14
CA ILE A 147 21.00 15.65 -38.46
C ILE A 147 20.88 17.17 -38.33
N ALA A 148 20.12 17.67 -37.34
CA ALA A 148 19.98 19.09 -37.09
C ALA A 148 21.32 19.74 -36.69
N THR A 149 22.10 19.08 -35.82
CA THR A 149 23.42 19.57 -35.40
C THR A 149 24.46 19.52 -36.54
N ILE A 150 24.45 18.46 -37.36
CA ILE A 150 25.27 18.39 -38.59
C ILE A 150 24.92 19.52 -39.56
N ARG A 151 23.62 19.82 -39.74
CA ARG A 151 23.16 20.90 -40.63
C ARG A 151 23.50 22.29 -40.08
N LEU A 152 23.34 22.53 -38.79
CA LEU A 152 23.66 23.80 -38.15
C LEU A 152 25.17 24.06 -38.08
N GLY A 153 26.01 23.02 -38.08
CA GLY A 153 27.46 23.13 -38.21
C GLY A 153 27.98 23.56 -39.59
N SER A 154 27.09 23.76 -40.57
CA SER A 154 27.43 24.16 -41.95
C SER A 154 26.97 25.58 -42.33
N THR A 155 26.37 26.31 -41.40
CA THR A 155 25.91 27.69 -41.62
C THR A 155 26.55 28.64 -40.59
N GLU A 156 27.47 29.49 -41.06
CA GLU A 156 27.92 30.66 -40.31
C GLU A 156 26.77 31.64 -40.05
N ALA A 157 26.95 32.39 -38.96
CA ALA A 157 25.99 33.18 -38.21
C ALA A 157 25.23 34.27 -38.99
N GLY A 158 24.00 34.55 -38.55
CA GLY A 158 23.31 35.80 -38.85
C GLY A 158 21.85 35.85 -38.39
N ALA A 159 21.58 36.20 -37.13
CA ALA A 159 20.35 36.90 -36.75
C ALA A 159 20.51 37.60 -35.39
N PRO A 160 20.13 38.89 -35.27
CA PRO A 160 20.26 39.64 -34.02
C PRO A 160 19.15 39.27 -33.03
N VAL A 161 19.54 39.16 -31.75
CA VAL A 161 18.61 39.08 -30.62
C VAL A 161 18.03 40.48 -30.40
N ALA A 162 16.71 40.61 -30.55
CA ALA A 162 15.99 41.82 -30.23
C ALA A 162 15.92 42.01 -28.71
N ASP A 163 16.36 43.18 -28.24
CA ASP A 163 16.20 43.65 -26.86
C ASP A 163 14.73 43.72 -26.47
N GLY A 164 14.34 42.86 -25.54
CA GLY A 164 13.06 42.96 -24.83
C GLY A 164 13.12 44.08 -23.79
N LYS A 165 12.47 45.21 -24.10
CA LYS A 165 12.18 46.27 -23.11
C LYS A 165 11.50 45.68 -21.86
N PRO A 166 11.84 46.17 -20.65
CA PRO A 166 11.08 45.82 -19.46
C PRO A 166 9.63 46.30 -19.59
N ALA A 167 8.69 45.41 -19.29
CA ALA A 167 7.27 45.73 -19.22
C ALA A 167 7.07 46.89 -18.23
N SER A 168 6.42 47.94 -18.73
CA SER A 168 5.97 49.11 -17.97
C SER A 168 5.12 48.70 -16.76
N ALA A 169 5.21 49.52 -15.70
CA ALA A 169 4.42 49.44 -14.49
C ALA A 169 2.91 49.22 -14.77
N PRO A 170 2.18 48.50 -13.90
CA PRO A 170 0.77 48.23 -14.13
C PRO A 170 -0.04 49.54 -14.14
N PRO A 171 -1.00 49.70 -15.07
CA PRO A 171 -1.91 50.83 -15.03
C PRO A 171 -2.74 50.78 -13.74
N GLU A 172 -3.06 51.95 -13.18
CA GLU A 172 -4.00 52.07 -12.08
C GLU A 172 -5.29 51.31 -12.43
N THR A 173 -5.58 50.27 -11.65
CA THR A 173 -6.71 49.39 -11.91
C THR A 173 -8.01 50.17 -11.69
N SER A 174 -8.83 50.25 -12.73
CA SER A 174 -10.14 50.90 -12.68
C SER A 174 -11.02 50.28 -11.59
N ARG A 175 -11.88 51.08 -10.94
CA ARG A 175 -12.82 50.63 -9.89
C ARG A 175 -13.62 49.34 -10.25
N PRO A 176 -14.05 49.11 -11.50
CA PRO A 176 -14.69 47.85 -11.91
C PRO A 176 -13.79 46.62 -11.79
N ALA A 177 -12.51 46.71 -12.17
CA ALA A 177 -11.56 45.59 -12.10
C ALA A 177 -11.28 45.19 -10.65
N GLN A 178 -11.20 46.17 -9.74
CA GLN A 178 -11.06 45.92 -8.30
C GLN A 178 -12.31 45.25 -7.71
N ARG A 179 -13.51 45.64 -8.15
CA ARG A 179 -14.77 45.01 -7.73
C ARG A 179 -14.84 43.55 -8.16
N SER A 180 -14.53 43.25 -9.43
CA SER A 180 -14.51 41.87 -9.93
C SER A 180 -13.49 41.00 -9.19
N ALA A 181 -12.30 41.51 -8.89
CA ALA A 181 -11.30 40.79 -8.11
C ALA A 181 -11.78 40.50 -6.66
N ARG A 182 -12.47 41.45 -6.02
CA ARG A 182 -13.07 41.24 -4.69
C ARG A 182 -14.17 40.19 -4.71
N LEU A 183 -15.07 40.25 -5.69
CA LEU A 183 -16.15 39.26 -5.84
C LEU A 183 -15.61 37.85 -6.12
N SER A 184 -14.61 37.71 -6.99
CA SER A 184 -13.95 36.43 -7.22
C SER A 184 -13.25 35.91 -5.96
N GLY A 185 -12.60 36.79 -5.19
CA GLY A 185 -12.00 36.41 -3.91
C GLY A 185 -13.04 35.94 -2.89
N LEU A 186 -14.17 36.64 -2.76
CA LEU A 186 -15.28 36.24 -1.90
C LEU A 186 -15.86 34.89 -2.33
N LEU A 187 -16.06 34.67 -3.64
CA LEU A 187 -16.52 33.39 -4.18
C LEU A 187 -15.57 32.25 -3.77
N VAL A 188 -14.26 32.42 -3.92
CA VAL A 188 -13.27 31.40 -3.51
C VAL A 188 -13.36 31.13 -2.01
N VAL A 189 -13.49 32.16 -1.17
CA VAL A 189 -13.67 31.98 0.28
C VAL A 189 -14.94 31.19 0.60
N LEU A 190 -16.06 31.50 -0.04
CA LEU A 190 -17.31 30.76 0.15
C LEU A 190 -17.19 29.30 -0.30
N LEU A 191 -16.51 29.04 -1.42
CA LEU A 191 -16.24 27.68 -1.89
C LEU A 191 -15.33 26.90 -0.93
N VAL A 192 -14.29 27.55 -0.39
CA VAL A 192 -13.42 26.97 0.64
C VAL A 192 -14.22 26.61 1.88
N LEU A 193 -15.06 27.52 2.38
CA LEU A 193 -15.92 27.24 3.54
C LEU A 193 -16.91 26.11 3.25
N GLY A 194 -17.52 26.08 2.07
CA GLY A 194 -18.41 25.02 1.65
C GLY A 194 -17.70 23.65 1.61
N TYR A 195 -16.50 23.59 1.05
CA TYR A 195 -15.67 22.38 1.05
C TYR A 195 -15.32 21.93 2.46
N ILE A 196 -14.87 22.84 3.32
CA ILE A 196 -14.49 22.54 4.72
C ILE A 196 -15.67 21.95 5.47
N VAL A 197 -16.84 22.62 5.42
CA VAL A 197 -18.05 22.15 6.11
C VAL A 197 -18.48 20.79 5.57
N TYR A 198 -18.51 20.62 4.25
CA TYR A 198 -18.91 19.36 3.62
C TYR A 198 -17.97 18.21 4.01
N MET A 199 -16.66 18.38 3.85
CA MET A 199 -15.69 17.32 4.13
C MET A 199 -15.53 17.02 5.61
N ALA A 200 -15.55 18.03 6.46
CA ALA A 200 -15.54 17.82 7.91
C ALA A 200 -16.78 17.04 8.34
N ALA A 201 -17.97 17.41 7.85
CA ALA A 201 -19.19 16.67 8.14
C ALA A 201 -19.13 15.23 7.61
N LEU A 202 -18.62 15.02 6.40
CA LEU A 202 -18.51 13.69 5.78
C LEU A 202 -17.54 12.78 6.55
N THR A 203 -16.35 13.27 6.85
CA THR A 203 -15.32 12.50 7.58
C THR A 203 -15.74 12.21 9.02
N VAL A 204 -16.38 13.15 9.70
CA VAL A 204 -16.96 12.92 11.03
C VAL A 204 -18.13 11.93 10.98
N ALA A 205 -18.98 11.99 9.95
CA ALA A 205 -20.05 11.01 9.78
C ALA A 205 -19.48 9.60 9.55
N ARG A 206 -18.42 9.47 8.74
CA ARG A 206 -17.69 8.20 8.54
C ARG A 206 -17.15 7.66 9.86
N HIS A 207 -16.51 8.52 10.65
CA HIS A 207 -16.05 8.16 11.99
C HIS A 207 -17.21 7.69 12.88
N ASN A 208 -18.28 8.46 13.02
CA ASN A 208 -19.44 8.10 13.83
C ASN A 208 -20.21 6.85 13.33
N SER A 209 -19.91 6.37 12.13
CA SER A 209 -20.44 5.14 11.55
C SER A 209 -19.42 4.00 11.53
N PHE A 210 -18.34 4.08 12.34
CA PHE A 210 -17.33 3.03 12.47
C PHE A 210 -16.56 2.73 11.17
N LEU A 211 -16.45 3.72 10.27
CA LEU A 211 -15.72 3.62 9.00
C LEU A 211 -14.31 4.24 9.06
N THR A 212 -13.71 4.25 10.25
CA THR A 212 -12.34 4.72 10.53
C THR A 212 -11.60 3.63 11.27
N HIS A 213 -10.29 3.50 11.08
CA HIS A 213 -9.56 2.30 11.51
C HIS A 213 -8.39 2.56 12.44
N ALA A 214 -7.96 1.52 13.16
CA ALA A 214 -6.90 1.56 14.15
C ALA A 214 -5.58 2.09 13.57
N PHE A 215 -5.12 1.55 12.45
CA PHE A 215 -3.80 1.85 11.87
C PHE A 215 -3.74 3.23 11.19
N ASP A 216 -4.86 3.73 10.71
CA ASP A 216 -4.93 5.06 10.11
C ASP A 216 -5.24 6.11 11.20
N LEU A 217 -6.50 6.25 11.60
CA LEU A 217 -6.92 7.30 12.54
C LEU A 217 -6.48 7.04 13.99
N GLY A 218 -6.56 5.79 14.45
CA GLY A 218 -6.29 5.44 15.84
C GLY A 218 -4.84 5.70 16.27
N ILE A 219 -3.88 5.37 15.39
CA ILE A 219 -2.45 5.63 15.61
C ILE A 219 -2.18 7.13 15.76
N GLN A 220 -2.71 7.95 14.84
CA GLN A 220 -2.45 9.40 14.90
C GLN A 220 -3.14 10.06 16.09
N ASP A 221 -4.35 9.63 16.44
CA ASP A 221 -5.08 10.16 17.58
C ASP A 221 -4.41 9.75 18.91
N GLN A 222 -3.95 8.50 19.06
CA GLN A 222 -3.18 8.07 20.22
C GLN A 222 -1.84 8.82 20.33
N ALA A 223 -1.14 9.00 19.21
CA ALA A 223 0.11 9.76 19.15
C ALA A 223 -0.10 11.21 19.62
N MET A 224 -1.17 11.87 19.17
CA MET A 224 -1.51 13.23 19.58
C MET A 224 -1.92 13.31 21.05
N TYR A 225 -2.72 12.35 21.52
CA TYR A 225 -3.17 12.29 22.91
C TYR A 225 -2.00 12.09 23.88
N THR A 226 -1.10 11.15 23.58
CA THR A 226 0.10 10.90 24.39
C THR A 226 1.09 12.06 24.29
N LEU A 227 1.19 12.74 23.15
CA LEU A 227 1.98 13.96 23.04
C LEU A 227 1.46 15.06 23.98
N VAL A 228 0.15 15.30 24.02
CA VAL A 228 -0.46 16.31 24.90
C VAL A 228 -0.31 15.95 26.38
N THR A 229 -0.40 14.66 26.72
CA THR A 229 -0.42 14.21 28.13
C THR A 229 0.96 13.85 28.70
N ARG A 230 1.90 13.38 27.87
CA ARG A 230 3.26 12.96 28.27
C ARG A 230 4.37 13.89 27.76
N GLY A 231 4.10 14.69 26.73
CA GLY A 231 5.10 15.52 26.06
C GLY A 231 5.84 14.85 24.90
N TYR A 232 5.54 13.59 24.57
CA TYR A 232 6.08 12.87 23.41
C TYR A 232 5.10 11.80 22.92
N PRO A 233 5.05 11.48 21.61
CA PRO A 233 4.03 10.60 21.04
C PRO A 233 4.42 9.12 21.17
N VAL A 234 3.61 8.35 21.87
CA VAL A 234 3.76 6.90 22.04
C VAL A 234 2.49 6.20 21.59
N VAL A 235 2.65 5.14 20.81
CA VAL A 235 1.54 4.38 20.24
C VAL A 235 1.69 2.91 20.60
N THR A 236 0.60 2.27 21.02
CA THR A 236 0.56 0.83 21.37
C THR A 236 -0.29 0.01 20.41
N LEU A 237 -0.84 0.64 19.37
CA LEU A 237 -1.66 -0.01 18.33
C LEU A 237 -0.85 -0.82 17.32
N TYR A 238 0.47 -0.60 17.18
CA TYR A 238 1.33 -1.34 16.23
C TYR A 238 1.55 -2.80 16.61
N GLY A 239 1.26 -3.20 17.86
CA GLY A 239 1.44 -4.58 18.30
C GLY A 239 1.78 -4.69 19.78
N SER A 240 2.60 -5.69 20.12
CA SER A 240 2.88 -6.02 21.52
C SER A 240 3.78 -5.02 22.24
N GLN A 241 4.51 -4.16 21.52
CA GLN A 241 5.43 -3.19 22.09
C GLN A 241 5.03 -1.76 21.75
N PRO A 242 5.16 -0.81 22.70
CA PRO A 242 4.94 0.61 22.42
C PRO A 242 6.00 1.14 21.45
N VAL A 243 5.56 1.94 20.48
CA VAL A 243 6.41 2.58 19.47
C VAL A 243 6.42 4.09 19.70
N ASN A 244 7.58 4.72 19.55
CA ASN A 244 7.67 6.17 19.46
C ASN A 244 7.26 6.58 18.04
N GLN A 245 6.18 7.35 17.91
CA GLN A 245 5.65 7.72 16.58
C GLN A 245 6.68 8.48 15.74
N PHE A 246 7.57 9.26 16.37
CA PHE A 246 8.62 9.99 15.66
C PHE A 246 9.77 9.10 15.17
N GLY A 247 9.89 7.87 15.67
CA GLY A 247 10.78 6.86 15.11
C GLY A 247 10.24 6.25 13.82
N ASP A 248 8.91 6.15 13.69
CA ASP A 248 8.23 5.64 12.50
C ASP A 248 8.05 6.73 11.42
N HIS A 249 7.47 7.87 11.81
CA HIS A 249 7.31 9.06 10.97
C HIS A 249 7.69 10.32 11.76
N PHE A 250 8.71 11.04 11.28
CA PHE A 250 9.25 12.21 11.99
C PHE A 250 8.41 13.47 11.76
N ALA A 251 7.25 13.51 12.43
CA ALA A 251 6.19 14.49 12.26
C ALA A 251 6.17 15.59 13.35
N LEU A 252 7.24 16.39 13.46
CA LEU A 252 7.32 17.48 14.45
C LEU A 252 6.19 18.52 14.36
N ILE A 253 5.44 18.56 13.25
CA ILE A 253 4.23 19.37 13.13
C ILE A 253 3.21 19.06 14.23
N TYR A 254 3.26 17.88 14.84
CA TYR A 254 2.35 17.50 15.94
C TYR A 254 2.43 18.45 17.12
N TYR A 255 3.60 19.02 17.42
CA TYR A 255 3.72 20.02 18.49
C TYR A 255 2.96 21.32 18.19
N LEU A 256 2.70 21.65 16.92
CA LEU A 256 1.88 22.80 16.54
C LEU A 256 0.38 22.48 16.52
N ILE A 257 0.04 21.22 16.27
CA ILE A 257 -1.36 20.74 16.25
C ILE A 257 -1.85 20.46 17.67
N ALA A 258 -0.99 19.96 18.55
CA ALA A 258 -1.31 19.54 19.91
C ALA A 258 -2.09 20.57 20.74
N PRO A 259 -1.74 21.88 20.75
CA PRO A 259 -2.53 22.88 21.46
C PRO A 259 -3.95 23.05 20.91
N LEU A 260 -4.13 22.95 19.58
CA LEU A 260 -5.45 23.04 18.95
C LEU A 260 -6.28 21.79 19.25
N TYR A 261 -5.65 20.62 19.17
CA TYR A 261 -6.27 19.34 19.52
C TYR A 261 -6.74 19.32 20.98
N ALA A 262 -5.90 19.79 21.91
CA ALA A 262 -6.23 19.91 23.33
C ALA A 262 -7.38 20.90 23.58
N ALA A 263 -7.38 22.05 22.90
CA ALA A 263 -8.42 23.07 23.07
C ALA A 263 -9.78 22.67 22.48
N LEU A 264 -9.80 21.79 21.47
CA LEU A 264 -11.02 21.39 20.75
C LEU A 264 -11.63 20.05 21.21
N GLY A 265 -11.03 19.40 22.22
CA GLY A 265 -11.66 18.28 22.93
C GLY A 265 -10.92 16.94 22.87
N SER A 266 -9.66 16.91 22.39
CA SER A 266 -8.77 15.74 22.39
C SER A 266 -9.43 14.44 21.94
N ASN A 267 -9.88 14.40 20.69
CA ASN A 267 -10.50 13.23 20.06
C ASN A 267 -10.17 13.13 18.57
N ALA A 268 -10.33 11.93 18.01
CA ALA A 268 -10.08 11.62 16.60
C ALA A 268 -10.82 12.55 15.63
N ALA A 269 -12.09 12.88 15.91
CA ALA A 269 -12.89 13.77 15.08
C ALA A 269 -12.28 15.18 14.95
N THR A 270 -11.60 15.67 15.99
CA THR A 270 -10.88 16.95 15.97
C THR A 270 -9.79 16.96 14.91
N LEU A 271 -9.04 15.86 14.77
CA LEU A 271 -7.99 15.74 13.76
C LEU A 271 -8.58 15.76 12.34
N LEU A 272 -9.68 15.05 12.10
CA LEU A 272 -10.40 15.06 10.82
C LEU A 272 -10.85 16.48 10.41
N VAL A 273 -11.37 17.26 11.36
CA VAL A 273 -11.76 18.65 11.15
C VAL A 273 -10.54 19.52 10.82
N ILE A 274 -9.44 19.38 11.57
CA ILE A 274 -8.19 20.13 11.33
C ILE A 274 -7.66 19.86 9.92
N GLN A 275 -7.64 18.59 9.48
CA GLN A 275 -7.23 18.21 8.14
C GLN A 275 -8.14 18.80 7.07
N SER A 276 -9.47 18.73 7.24
CA SER A 276 -10.44 19.32 6.30
C SER A 276 -10.25 20.83 6.16
N VAL A 277 -10.02 21.55 7.27
CA VAL A 277 -9.71 22.99 7.27
C VAL A 277 -8.42 23.25 6.49
N ALA A 278 -7.34 22.54 6.82
CA ALA A 278 -6.04 22.74 6.20
C ALA A 278 -6.10 22.51 4.67
N LEU A 279 -6.69 21.40 4.23
CA LEU A 279 -6.83 21.09 2.80
C LEU A 279 -7.71 22.12 2.08
N GLY A 280 -8.83 22.54 2.67
CA GLY A 280 -9.67 23.59 2.08
C GLY A 280 -8.91 24.92 1.89
N LEU A 281 -8.10 25.31 2.86
CA LEU A 281 -7.29 26.54 2.78
C LEU A 281 -6.27 26.53 1.65
N GLY A 282 -5.88 25.35 1.12
CA GLY A 282 -4.98 25.22 -0.02
C GLY A 282 -5.53 25.84 -1.33
N ALA A 283 -6.84 26.02 -1.47
CA ALA A 283 -7.40 26.69 -2.66
C ALA A 283 -7.03 28.18 -2.74
N ILE A 284 -6.75 28.81 -1.59
CA ILE A 284 -6.40 30.23 -1.50
C ILE A 284 -5.08 30.53 -2.25
N PRO A 285 -3.93 29.90 -1.92
CA PRO A 285 -2.69 30.12 -2.66
C PRO A 285 -2.79 29.71 -4.12
N VAL A 286 -3.59 28.69 -4.48
CA VAL A 286 -3.88 28.35 -5.89
C VAL A 286 -4.52 29.53 -6.62
N TYR A 287 -5.60 30.08 -6.07
CA TYR A 287 -6.29 31.26 -6.63
C TYR A 287 -5.36 32.47 -6.73
N LEU A 288 -4.63 32.78 -5.65
CA LEU A 288 -3.75 33.95 -5.59
C LEU A 288 -2.61 33.84 -6.60
N LEU A 289 -1.96 32.69 -6.67
CA LEU A 289 -0.85 32.43 -7.59
C LEU A 289 -1.33 32.42 -9.05
N ALA A 290 -2.45 31.76 -9.33
CA ALA A 290 -3.03 31.73 -10.67
C ALA A 290 -3.41 33.13 -11.15
N ARG A 291 -4.03 33.94 -10.29
CA ARG A 291 -4.36 35.34 -10.59
C ARG A 291 -3.12 36.15 -10.93
N GLU A 292 -2.05 36.00 -10.14
CA GLU A 292 -0.81 36.72 -10.34
C GLU A 292 -0.07 36.32 -11.62
N LYS A 293 0.03 35.02 -11.91
CA LYS A 293 0.79 34.51 -13.06
C LYS A 293 0.05 34.62 -14.39
N THR A 294 -1.28 34.51 -14.38
CA THR A 294 -2.10 34.54 -15.60
C THR A 294 -2.70 35.91 -15.88
N GLY A 295 -2.89 36.75 -14.86
CA GLY A 295 -3.63 38.01 -14.95
C GLY A 295 -5.12 37.81 -15.26
N ASN A 296 -5.67 36.59 -15.14
CA ASN A 296 -7.04 36.26 -15.52
C ASN A 296 -7.84 35.67 -14.35
N LEU A 297 -8.92 36.34 -13.98
CA LEU A 297 -9.77 35.93 -12.86
C LEU A 297 -10.51 34.62 -13.13
N SER A 298 -10.98 34.38 -14.35
CA SER A 298 -11.72 33.15 -14.69
C SER A 298 -10.84 31.91 -14.57
N LEU A 299 -9.60 31.97 -15.08
CA LEU A 299 -8.62 30.88 -14.91
C LEU A 299 -8.24 30.67 -13.44
N ALA A 300 -8.08 31.76 -12.68
CA ALA A 300 -7.76 31.68 -11.26
C ALA A 300 -8.88 31.02 -10.44
N VAL A 301 -10.14 31.40 -10.70
CA VAL A 301 -11.31 30.78 -10.07
C VAL A 301 -11.48 29.33 -10.54
N ALA A 302 -11.29 29.05 -11.83
CA ALA A 302 -11.41 27.69 -12.37
C ALA A 302 -10.40 26.72 -11.75
N LEU A 303 -9.14 27.15 -11.56
CA LEU A 303 -8.14 26.32 -10.89
C LEU A 303 -8.42 26.13 -9.40
N ALA A 304 -8.96 27.14 -8.71
CA ALA A 304 -9.37 27.01 -7.32
C ALA A 304 -10.55 26.02 -7.17
N ILE A 305 -11.54 26.07 -8.07
CA ILE A 305 -12.63 25.09 -8.13
C ILE A 305 -12.07 23.71 -8.47
N ALA A 306 -11.18 23.59 -9.46
CA ALA A 306 -10.57 22.32 -9.82
C ALA A 306 -9.77 21.69 -8.68
N TYR A 307 -9.12 22.51 -7.84
CA TYR A 307 -8.49 22.06 -6.60
C TYR A 307 -9.51 21.51 -5.60
N LEU A 308 -10.59 22.23 -5.34
CA LEU A 308 -11.65 21.80 -4.42
C LEU A 308 -12.50 20.64 -4.94
N LEU A 309 -12.42 20.32 -6.23
CA LEU A 309 -13.03 19.14 -6.85
C LEU A 309 -12.01 18.03 -7.14
N TYR A 310 -10.75 18.20 -6.74
CA TYR A 310 -9.67 17.30 -7.12
C TYR A 310 -9.83 15.94 -6.42
N PRO A 311 -10.00 14.82 -7.16
CA PRO A 311 -10.22 13.52 -6.53
C PRO A 311 -9.14 13.11 -5.53
N ALA A 312 -7.87 13.40 -5.84
CA ALA A 312 -6.77 13.09 -4.93
C ALA A 312 -6.86 13.88 -3.63
N LEU A 313 -7.32 15.13 -3.68
CA LEU A 313 -7.55 15.94 -2.47
C LEU A 313 -8.66 15.33 -1.61
N HIS A 314 -9.70 14.79 -2.24
CA HIS A 314 -10.82 14.19 -1.52
C HIS A 314 -10.40 12.87 -0.89
N ALA A 315 -9.67 12.04 -1.62
CA ALA A 315 -9.14 10.79 -1.11
C ALA A 315 -8.25 10.99 0.12
N VAL A 316 -7.29 11.92 0.05
CA VAL A 316 -6.47 12.33 1.21
C VAL A 316 -7.35 12.73 2.39
N ASN A 317 -8.44 13.46 2.15
CA ASN A 317 -9.31 13.91 3.23
C ASN A 317 -10.17 12.79 3.82
N THR A 318 -10.57 11.79 3.02
CA THR A 318 -11.45 10.68 3.43
C THR A 318 -10.73 9.42 3.89
N PHE A 319 -9.42 9.31 3.61
CA PHE A 319 -8.53 8.24 4.05
C PHE A 319 -7.96 8.56 5.45
N ASP A 320 -8.85 8.99 6.35
CA ASP A 320 -8.56 9.38 7.73
C ASP A 320 -7.46 10.45 7.91
N PHE A 321 -7.18 10.85 9.15
CA PHE A 321 -6.19 11.89 9.41
C PHE A 321 -4.77 11.38 9.19
N HIS A 322 -3.98 12.13 8.41
CA HIS A 322 -2.55 11.91 8.25
C HIS A 322 -1.80 13.24 8.25
N GLU A 323 -0.66 13.32 8.95
CA GLU A 323 0.16 14.53 9.03
C GLU A 323 0.60 15.07 7.66
N ILE A 324 0.82 14.17 6.71
CA ILE A 324 1.27 14.50 5.35
C ILE A 324 0.21 15.29 4.58
N ALA A 325 -1.07 15.21 4.95
CA ALA A 325 -2.13 16.02 4.34
C ALA A 325 -1.86 17.53 4.47
N LEU A 326 -1.21 17.95 5.58
CA LEU A 326 -0.88 19.35 5.82
C LEU A 326 0.20 19.88 4.87
N VAL A 327 0.98 19.01 4.23
CA VAL A 327 1.98 19.39 3.21
C VAL A 327 1.35 20.13 2.06
N THR A 328 0.16 19.70 1.61
CA THR A 328 -0.51 20.28 0.44
C THR A 328 -0.69 21.79 0.57
N PRO A 329 -1.42 22.32 1.58
CA PRO A 329 -1.56 23.77 1.74
C PRO A 329 -0.24 24.46 2.09
N LEU A 330 0.62 23.84 2.90
CA LEU A 330 1.89 24.46 3.32
C LEU A 330 2.84 24.69 2.14
N LEU A 331 3.01 23.72 1.25
CA LEU A 331 3.81 23.87 0.03
C LEU A 331 3.15 24.84 -0.96
N LEU A 332 1.82 24.85 -1.10
CA LEU A 332 1.14 25.82 -1.96
C LEU A 332 1.38 27.26 -1.48
N PHE A 333 1.25 27.54 -0.18
CA PHE A 333 1.57 28.85 0.38
C PHE A 333 3.05 29.18 0.26
N SER A 334 3.94 28.23 0.55
CA SER A 334 5.39 28.39 0.39
C SER A 334 5.73 28.83 -1.04
N LEU A 335 5.27 28.10 -2.05
CA LEU A 335 5.53 28.39 -3.45
C LEU A 335 4.86 29.70 -3.91
N TYR A 336 3.67 30.03 -3.39
CA TYR A 336 3.06 31.35 -3.60
C TYR A 336 3.95 32.49 -3.06
N PHE A 337 4.48 32.35 -1.85
CA PHE A 337 5.38 33.35 -1.25
C PHE A 337 6.74 33.43 -1.93
N LEU A 338 7.25 32.31 -2.46
CA LEU A 338 8.43 32.30 -3.31
C LEU A 338 8.20 33.13 -4.57
N GLU A 339 7.08 32.89 -5.25
CA GLU A 339 6.73 33.55 -6.50
C GLU A 339 6.43 35.05 -6.35
N THR A 340 5.94 35.48 -5.18
CA THR A 340 5.73 36.89 -4.81
C THR A 340 6.96 37.56 -4.18
N ARG A 341 8.11 36.87 -4.14
CA ARG A 341 9.37 37.34 -3.54
C ARG A 341 9.30 37.65 -2.03
N ARG A 342 8.34 37.08 -1.30
CA ARG A 342 8.21 37.22 0.16
C ARG A 342 9.01 36.13 0.87
N ARG A 343 10.34 36.22 0.78
CA ARG A 343 11.30 35.18 1.21
C ARG A 343 11.09 34.69 2.65
N GLY A 344 10.79 35.58 3.60
CA GLY A 344 10.54 35.20 4.99
C GLY A 344 9.36 34.25 5.14
N LEU A 345 8.21 34.60 4.54
CA LEU A 345 7.01 33.75 4.56
C LEU A 345 7.23 32.45 3.76
N PHE A 346 7.92 32.52 2.63
CA PHE A 346 8.33 31.31 1.90
C PHE A 346 9.08 30.33 2.80
N LEU A 347 10.11 30.81 3.53
CA LEU A 347 10.91 29.97 4.43
C LEU A 347 10.07 29.45 5.60
N VAL A 348 9.21 30.26 6.20
CA VAL A 348 8.32 29.82 7.29
C VAL A 348 7.45 28.66 6.82
N PHE A 349 6.74 28.82 5.70
CA PHE A 349 5.85 27.77 5.19
C PHE A 349 6.62 26.55 4.68
N LEU A 350 7.82 26.73 4.12
CA LEU A 350 8.66 25.60 3.71
C LEU A 350 9.14 24.80 4.92
N VAL A 351 9.61 25.47 5.98
CA VAL A 351 10.00 24.81 7.23
C VAL A 351 8.81 24.05 7.82
N LEU A 352 7.65 24.70 7.93
CA LEU A 352 6.42 24.03 8.39
C LEU A 352 6.10 22.78 7.56
N ALA A 353 6.23 22.86 6.22
CA ALA A 353 6.03 21.69 5.36
C ALA A 353 7.06 20.57 5.66
N THR A 354 8.32 20.89 5.91
CA THR A 354 9.34 19.87 6.25
C THR A 354 9.17 19.27 7.64
N LEU A 355 8.40 19.90 8.53
CA LEU A 355 8.09 19.36 9.85
C LEU A 355 6.95 18.33 9.82
N THR A 356 6.23 18.18 8.71
CA THR A 356 5.12 17.22 8.65
C THR A 356 5.61 15.79 8.50
N LYS A 357 6.63 15.54 7.67
CA LYS A 357 7.17 14.22 7.39
C LYS A 357 8.57 14.33 6.81
N GLU A 358 9.43 13.39 7.15
CA GLU A 358 10.86 13.33 6.79
C GLU A 358 11.12 13.43 5.28
N GLU A 359 10.30 12.79 4.47
CA GLU A 359 10.43 12.73 3.02
C GLU A 359 10.17 14.07 2.31
N VAL A 360 9.44 15.00 2.96
CA VAL A 360 9.17 16.34 2.42
C VAL A 360 10.45 17.16 2.26
N ALA A 361 11.49 16.84 3.02
CA ALA A 361 12.79 17.48 2.91
C ALA A 361 13.44 17.29 1.52
N LEU A 362 13.18 16.17 0.83
CA LEU A 362 13.65 15.97 -0.54
C LEU A 362 12.94 16.92 -1.52
N SER A 363 11.64 17.15 -1.36
CA SER A 363 10.90 18.16 -2.13
C SER A 363 11.40 19.57 -1.82
N ALA A 364 11.70 19.88 -0.56
CA ALA A 364 12.30 21.17 -0.19
C ALA A 364 13.69 21.38 -0.81
N ALA A 365 14.53 20.34 -0.83
CA ALA A 365 15.82 20.35 -1.52
C ALA A 365 15.66 20.65 -3.02
N ALA A 366 14.70 19.99 -3.67
CA ALA A 366 14.36 20.23 -5.09
C ALA A 366 13.82 21.65 -5.35
N ILE A 367 13.06 22.24 -4.42
CA ILE A 367 12.69 23.66 -4.47
C ILE A 367 13.93 24.55 -4.35
N GLY A 368 14.88 24.24 -3.45
CA GLY A 368 16.17 24.92 -3.36
C GLY A 368 16.95 24.87 -4.67
N LEU A 369 16.94 23.73 -5.35
CA LEU A 369 17.55 23.52 -6.65
C LEU A 369 16.90 24.37 -7.75
N TYR A 370 15.57 24.44 -7.76
CA TYR A 370 14.82 25.33 -8.64
C TYR A 370 15.18 26.80 -8.43
N ILE A 371 15.30 27.23 -7.17
CA ILE A 371 15.68 28.61 -6.83
C ILE A 371 17.12 28.90 -7.30
N LEU A 372 18.02 27.94 -7.09
CA LEU A 372 19.43 28.04 -7.46
C LEU A 372 19.63 28.12 -8.98
N TRP A 373 19.04 27.20 -9.73
CA TRP A 373 19.29 27.03 -11.17
C TRP A 373 18.34 27.85 -12.05
N ILE A 374 17.05 27.92 -11.70
CA ILE A 374 16.04 28.55 -12.55
C ILE A 374 15.80 30.01 -12.13
N LYS A 375 15.60 30.28 -10.83
CA LYS A 375 15.45 31.66 -10.33
C LYS A 375 16.79 32.40 -10.21
N ARG A 376 17.91 31.69 -10.26
CA ARG A 376 19.29 32.22 -10.13
C ARG A 376 19.56 32.94 -8.81
N GLU A 377 18.79 32.65 -7.77
CA GLU A 377 18.97 33.23 -6.43
C GLU A 377 19.92 32.37 -5.59
N ARG A 378 21.23 32.43 -5.89
CA ARG A 378 22.25 31.49 -5.39
C ARG A 378 22.26 31.30 -3.88
N ARG A 379 22.16 32.39 -3.10
CA ARG A 379 22.23 32.33 -1.63
C ARG A 379 21.02 31.61 -1.05
N LEU A 380 19.82 31.98 -1.47
CA LEU A 380 18.58 31.37 -0.98
C LEU A 380 18.46 29.92 -1.45
N GLY A 381 18.73 29.66 -2.73
CA GLY A 381 18.67 28.32 -3.30
C GLY A 381 19.67 27.36 -2.66
N GLY A 382 20.91 27.83 -2.45
CA GLY A 382 21.94 27.04 -1.74
C GLY A 382 21.57 26.77 -0.28
N LEU A 383 21.05 27.76 0.45
CA LEU A 383 20.59 27.60 1.84
C LEU A 383 19.48 26.54 1.93
N VAL A 384 18.45 26.64 1.09
CA VAL A 384 17.32 25.71 1.10
C VAL A 384 17.77 24.31 0.68
N LEU A 385 18.57 24.20 -0.38
CA LEU A 385 19.06 22.91 -0.88
C LEU A 385 19.89 22.18 0.18
N VAL A 386 20.95 22.83 0.69
CA VAL A 386 21.86 22.21 1.66
C VAL A 386 21.15 21.98 3.00
N GLY A 387 20.38 22.97 3.48
CA GLY A 387 19.64 22.84 4.74
C GLY A 387 18.65 21.68 4.72
N SER A 388 17.92 21.49 3.62
CA SER A 388 16.95 20.40 3.49
C SER A 388 17.63 19.04 3.35
N LEU A 389 18.75 18.94 2.63
CA LEU A 389 19.52 17.70 2.53
C LEU A 389 20.15 17.30 3.87
N VAL A 390 20.70 18.26 4.61
CA VAL A 390 21.24 18.03 5.96
C VAL A 390 20.13 17.56 6.89
N TYR A 391 18.96 18.20 6.86
CA TYR A 391 17.81 17.78 7.65
C TYR A 391 17.36 16.35 7.27
N PHE A 392 17.23 16.05 5.98
CA PHE A 392 16.85 14.71 5.50
C PHE A 392 17.80 13.62 6.02
N VAL A 393 19.12 13.83 5.91
CA VAL A 393 20.13 12.88 6.40
C VAL A 393 20.08 12.77 7.92
N LEU A 394 20.04 13.90 8.63
CA LEU A 394 20.01 13.93 10.09
C LEU A 394 18.79 13.17 10.64
N VAL A 395 17.61 13.41 10.08
CA VAL A 395 16.37 12.75 10.51
C VAL A 395 16.43 11.25 10.26
N ASN A 396 16.73 10.83 9.02
CA ASN A 396 16.66 9.42 8.62
C ASN A 396 17.82 8.57 9.17
N GLN A 397 19.02 9.14 9.34
CA GLN A 397 20.22 8.38 9.70
C GLN A 397 20.61 8.51 11.17
N VAL A 398 20.06 9.50 11.89
CA VAL A 398 20.43 9.76 13.29
C VAL A 398 19.20 9.79 14.18
N ILE A 399 18.22 10.64 13.89
CA ILE A 399 17.11 10.89 14.83
C ILE A 399 16.13 9.70 14.88
N MET A 400 15.57 9.27 13.74
CA MET A 400 14.61 8.15 13.73
C MET A 400 15.22 6.84 14.27
N PRO A 401 16.46 6.44 13.89
CA PRO A 401 17.12 5.28 14.50
C PRO A 401 17.34 5.41 16.01
N ALA A 402 17.71 6.60 16.51
CA ALA A 402 17.85 6.84 17.94
C ALA A 402 16.52 6.75 18.71
N LEU A 403 15.38 6.87 18.00
CA LEU A 403 14.03 6.70 18.54
C LEU A 403 13.48 5.28 18.35
N GLY A 404 14.28 4.35 17.81
CA GLY A 404 13.91 2.93 17.65
C GLY A 404 13.20 2.58 16.35
N GLY A 405 13.18 3.48 15.36
CA GLY A 405 12.57 3.23 14.06
C GLY A 405 13.50 3.57 12.88
N GLY A 406 12.94 3.67 11.68
CA GLY A 406 13.71 3.96 10.48
C GLY A 406 12.84 4.07 9.24
N PRO A 407 13.40 4.58 8.13
CA PRO A 407 12.65 4.73 6.89
C PRO A 407 12.26 3.37 6.31
N ASP A 408 11.00 3.22 5.92
CA ASP A 408 10.55 2.06 5.17
C ASP A 408 11.08 2.11 3.72
N LEU A 409 12.15 1.35 3.50
CA LEU A 409 12.80 1.18 2.20
C LEU A 409 12.34 -0.10 1.49
N ALA A 410 11.60 -0.98 2.17
CA ALA A 410 11.13 -2.23 1.57
C ALA A 410 10.18 -1.96 0.41
N ARG A 411 9.43 -0.84 0.47
CA ARG A 411 8.59 -0.35 -0.63
C ARG A 411 9.34 0.03 -1.92
N PHE A 412 10.67 0.06 -1.93
CA PHE A 412 11.51 0.31 -3.11
C PHE A 412 12.34 -0.91 -3.52
N SER A 413 12.12 -2.07 -2.91
CA SER A 413 12.89 -3.30 -3.16
C SER A 413 12.93 -3.69 -4.63
N GLY A 414 11.85 -3.46 -5.37
CA GLY A 414 11.76 -3.78 -6.80
C GLY A 414 12.82 -3.09 -7.65
N ILE A 415 13.28 -1.89 -7.28
CA ILE A 415 14.28 -1.13 -8.05
C ILE A 415 15.67 -1.09 -7.38
N ALA A 416 15.85 -1.77 -6.25
CA ALA A 416 17.14 -1.85 -5.60
C ALA A 416 18.13 -2.65 -6.47
N ALA A 417 19.42 -2.31 -6.41
CA ALA A 417 20.45 -3.07 -7.10
C ALA A 417 20.45 -4.54 -6.63
N ALA A 418 20.61 -5.46 -7.58
CA ALA A 418 20.57 -6.90 -7.34
C ALA A 418 21.46 -7.32 -6.15
N GLY A 419 20.89 -8.06 -5.19
CA GLY A 419 21.60 -8.57 -4.01
C GLY A 419 21.97 -7.52 -2.97
N GLN A 420 21.50 -6.28 -3.08
CA GLN A 420 21.78 -5.20 -2.12
C GLN A 420 20.50 -4.66 -1.48
N THR A 421 20.62 -4.10 -0.28
CA THR A 421 19.52 -3.48 0.46
C THR A 421 19.87 -2.07 0.93
N GLY A 422 18.84 -1.30 1.31
CA GLY A 422 19.00 0.07 1.83
C GLY A 422 19.10 1.17 0.78
N PHE A 423 19.32 2.40 1.23
CA PHE A 423 19.30 3.60 0.37
C PHE A 423 20.33 3.54 -0.76
N ALA A 424 21.53 3.05 -0.47
CA ALA A 424 22.59 2.92 -1.46
C ALA A 424 22.20 1.96 -2.59
N ALA A 425 21.51 0.87 -2.27
CA ALA A 425 21.04 -0.10 -3.25
C ALA A 425 20.00 0.51 -4.20
N ILE A 426 19.06 1.31 -3.68
CA ILE A 426 18.05 2.01 -4.50
C ILE A 426 18.72 2.99 -5.47
N LEU A 427 19.63 3.83 -4.94
CA LEU A 427 20.37 4.78 -5.77
C LEU A 427 21.24 4.07 -6.81
N LEU A 428 21.87 2.97 -6.43
CA LEU A 428 22.67 2.15 -7.34
C LEU A 428 21.78 1.59 -8.44
N GLY A 429 20.62 1.00 -8.12
CA GLY A 429 19.69 0.45 -9.12
C GLY A 429 19.19 1.49 -10.12
N ILE A 430 18.85 2.70 -9.67
CA ILE A 430 18.47 3.84 -10.54
C ILE A 430 19.59 4.18 -11.54
N VAL A 431 20.85 4.11 -11.10
CA VAL A 431 22.01 4.49 -11.92
C VAL A 431 22.50 3.34 -12.79
N THR A 432 22.50 2.10 -12.28
CA THR A 432 23.04 0.93 -12.97
C THR A 432 22.06 0.34 -13.96
N ASN A 433 20.75 0.45 -13.70
CA ASN A 433 19.72 -0.14 -14.54
C ASN A 433 18.55 0.82 -14.84
N PRO A 434 18.82 1.97 -15.49
CA PRO A 434 17.80 2.98 -15.76
C PRO A 434 16.71 2.49 -16.71
N ILE A 435 16.95 1.47 -17.55
CA ILE A 435 15.96 0.89 -18.46
C ILE A 435 14.92 0.09 -17.67
N TYR A 436 15.37 -0.77 -16.75
CA TYR A 436 14.46 -1.49 -15.85
C TYR A 436 13.66 -0.52 -14.98
N VAL A 437 14.32 0.47 -14.36
CA VAL A 437 13.61 1.46 -13.54
C VAL A 437 12.59 2.24 -14.38
N PHE A 438 12.94 2.60 -15.61
CA PHE A 438 12.02 3.23 -16.56
C PHE A 438 10.83 2.30 -16.90
N SER A 439 11.07 1.01 -17.15
CA SER A 439 10.00 0.06 -17.48
C SER A 439 9.05 -0.13 -16.30
N GLN A 440 9.58 -0.37 -15.10
CA GLN A 440 8.80 -0.50 -13.86
C GLN A 440 8.03 0.77 -13.49
N THR A 441 8.46 1.93 -13.99
CA THR A 441 7.82 3.22 -13.70
C THR A 441 6.80 3.61 -14.77
N PHE A 442 7.22 3.69 -16.03
CA PHE A 442 6.44 4.30 -17.12
C PHE A 442 5.73 3.29 -18.02
N LEU A 443 6.11 2.00 -17.96
CA LEU A 443 5.41 0.93 -18.68
C LEU A 443 4.44 0.16 -17.79
N ASN A 444 4.43 0.47 -16.49
CA ASN A 444 3.42 -0.03 -15.57
C ASN A 444 2.08 0.71 -15.79
N GLY A 445 1.07 -0.02 -16.27
CA GLY A 445 -0.24 0.55 -16.58
C GLY A 445 -0.93 1.21 -15.38
N GLN A 446 -0.79 0.66 -14.17
CA GLN A 446 -1.40 1.24 -12.96
C GLN A 446 -0.76 2.58 -12.60
N LYS A 447 0.58 2.68 -12.68
CA LYS A 447 1.30 3.95 -12.42
C LYS A 447 0.96 5.03 -13.46
N MET A 448 0.77 4.65 -14.71
CA MET A 448 0.36 5.61 -15.76
C MET A 448 -1.10 6.05 -15.61
N ILE A 449 -2.00 5.15 -15.21
CA ILE A 449 -3.38 5.50 -14.85
C ILE A 449 -3.36 6.48 -13.67
N PHE A 450 -2.58 6.20 -12.63
CA PHE A 450 -2.43 7.08 -11.47
C PHE A 450 -1.89 8.46 -11.86
N LEU A 451 -0.82 8.52 -12.66
CA LEU A 451 -0.27 9.78 -13.15
C LEU A 451 -1.29 10.56 -13.99
N ALA A 452 -2.05 9.88 -14.85
CA ALA A 452 -3.13 10.48 -15.61
C ALA A 452 -4.25 11.00 -14.69
N GLN A 453 -4.64 10.25 -13.66
CA GLN A 453 -5.64 10.67 -12.68
C GLN A 453 -5.21 11.94 -11.91
N LEU A 454 -3.91 12.14 -11.70
CA LEU A 454 -3.38 13.34 -11.07
C LEU A 454 -3.32 14.54 -12.02
N LEU A 455 -2.94 14.35 -13.28
CA LEU A 455 -2.68 15.44 -14.23
C LEU A 455 -3.90 15.83 -15.08
N LEU A 456 -4.82 14.90 -15.33
CA LEU A 456 -6.02 15.12 -16.14
C LEU A 456 -6.98 16.18 -15.56
N PRO A 457 -7.24 16.26 -14.23
CA PRO A 457 -8.09 17.31 -13.66
C PRO A 457 -7.61 18.75 -13.92
N VAL A 458 -6.32 18.91 -14.24
CA VAL A 458 -5.71 20.18 -14.67
C VAL A 458 -5.29 20.14 -16.14
N VAL A 459 -5.98 19.32 -16.94
CA VAL A 459 -5.85 19.14 -18.40
C VAL A 459 -4.40 19.01 -18.89
N PHE A 460 -3.57 18.29 -18.12
CA PHE A 460 -2.15 18.06 -18.39
C PHE A 460 -1.28 19.33 -18.51
N LEU A 461 -1.78 20.49 -18.06
CA LEU A 461 -1.01 21.74 -18.00
C LEU A 461 0.34 21.63 -17.28
N PRO A 462 0.52 20.78 -16.24
CA PRO A 462 1.81 20.60 -15.60
C PRO A 462 2.93 20.22 -16.57
N LEU A 463 2.65 19.45 -17.62
CA LEU A 463 3.66 19.03 -18.62
C LEU A 463 4.30 20.23 -19.34
N LEU A 464 3.62 21.37 -19.39
CA LEU A 464 4.12 22.59 -20.06
C LEU A 464 5.05 23.44 -19.17
N ALA A 465 5.19 23.09 -17.89
CA ALA A 465 6.00 23.83 -16.92
C ALA A 465 7.53 23.68 -17.13
N GLY A 466 7.97 22.79 -18.02
CA GLY A 466 9.38 22.53 -18.39
C GLY A 466 10.30 22.48 -17.17
N ALA A 467 11.35 23.31 -17.13
CA ALA A 467 12.35 23.26 -16.04
C ALA A 467 11.81 23.46 -14.60
N ALA A 468 10.56 23.94 -14.43
CA ALA A 468 9.94 24.01 -13.10
C ALA A 468 9.62 22.61 -12.52
N TRP A 469 9.54 21.57 -13.36
CA TRP A 469 9.37 20.18 -12.92
C TRP A 469 10.43 19.71 -11.94
N VAL A 470 11.62 20.33 -11.94
CA VAL A 470 12.70 19.97 -11.01
C VAL A 470 12.23 19.99 -9.55
N MET A 471 11.27 20.87 -9.19
CA MET A 471 10.69 20.94 -7.84
C MET A 471 9.86 19.71 -7.46
N ALA A 472 9.19 19.11 -8.45
CA ALA A 472 8.19 18.05 -8.25
C ALA A 472 8.79 16.65 -8.38
N VAL A 473 9.99 16.51 -8.97
CA VAL A 473 10.62 15.21 -9.21
C VAL A 473 10.62 14.31 -7.98
N PRO A 474 11.06 14.74 -6.79
CA PRO A 474 11.07 13.84 -5.63
C PRO A 474 9.68 13.37 -5.21
N ALA A 475 8.68 14.28 -5.23
CA ALA A 475 7.32 13.96 -4.82
C ALA A 475 6.70 12.88 -5.71
N PHE A 476 6.85 13.00 -7.04
CA PHE A 476 6.37 11.99 -7.97
C PHE A 476 7.23 10.72 -7.97
N ALA A 477 8.56 10.85 -7.81
CA ALA A 477 9.48 9.71 -7.80
C ALA A 477 9.19 8.74 -6.65
N VAL A 478 8.88 9.23 -5.45
CA VAL A 478 8.57 8.35 -4.29
C VAL A 478 7.45 7.36 -4.60
N ALA A 479 6.33 7.79 -5.19
CA ALA A 479 5.26 6.86 -5.54
C ALA A 479 5.54 6.05 -6.81
N LEU A 480 6.14 6.69 -7.83
CA LEU A 480 6.36 6.06 -9.12
C LEU A 480 7.48 5.00 -9.09
N LEU A 481 8.44 5.13 -8.18
CA LEU A 481 9.52 4.17 -7.97
C LEU A 481 9.15 3.05 -6.99
N ALA A 482 8.08 3.21 -6.22
CA ALA A 482 7.65 2.19 -5.28
C ALA A 482 7.17 0.91 -5.99
N SER A 483 7.41 -0.24 -5.35
CA SER A 483 6.92 -1.56 -5.73
C SER A 483 5.55 -1.88 -5.11
N VAL A 484 5.09 -1.09 -4.14
CA VAL A 484 3.83 -1.33 -3.42
C VAL A 484 2.67 -0.53 -4.05
N PRO A 485 1.59 -1.18 -4.51
CA PRO A 485 0.48 -0.52 -5.22
C PRO A 485 -0.23 0.60 -4.45
N SER A 486 -0.27 0.54 -3.11
CA SER A 486 -0.91 1.58 -2.30
C SER A 486 -0.26 2.96 -2.49
N GLN A 487 1.05 3.01 -2.77
CA GLN A 487 1.80 4.26 -2.97
C GLN A 487 1.37 5.06 -4.21
N TYR A 488 0.89 4.36 -5.26
CA TYR A 488 0.44 4.96 -6.52
C TYR A 488 -1.04 4.68 -6.79
N ASN A 489 -1.85 4.70 -5.72
CA ASN A 489 -3.30 4.56 -5.81
C ASN A 489 -3.98 5.80 -5.24
N LEU A 490 -4.95 6.31 -6.00
CA LEU A 490 -5.67 7.54 -5.70
C LEU A 490 -6.48 7.47 -4.40
N ILE A 491 -6.84 6.28 -3.92
CA ILE A 491 -7.68 6.09 -2.73
C ILE A 491 -6.96 6.48 -1.42
N TYR A 492 -5.62 6.38 -1.40
CA TYR A 492 -4.80 6.60 -0.20
C TYR A 492 -4.34 8.06 -0.05
N HIS A 493 -3.68 8.37 1.07
CA HIS A 493 -3.21 9.72 1.41
C HIS A 493 -1.91 10.16 0.67
N TYR A 494 -1.19 9.26 0.01
CA TYR A 494 0.11 9.54 -0.65
C TYR A 494 0.10 10.69 -1.68
N PRO A 495 -0.98 10.96 -2.44
CA PRO A 495 -1.05 12.10 -3.36
C PRO A 495 -0.93 13.48 -2.70
N ALA A 496 -1.01 13.59 -1.36
CA ALA A 496 -0.91 14.84 -0.63
C ALA A 496 0.35 15.65 -1.00
N ILE A 497 1.51 14.99 -1.13
CA ILE A 497 2.77 15.66 -1.48
C ILE A 497 2.85 16.06 -2.97
N MET A 498 2.13 15.37 -3.86
CA MET A 498 2.12 15.64 -5.30
C MET A 498 1.15 16.75 -5.70
N THR A 499 0.00 16.80 -5.03
CA THR A 499 -1.06 17.79 -5.25
C THR A 499 -0.57 19.24 -5.35
N PRO A 500 0.27 19.77 -4.42
CA PRO A 500 0.76 21.15 -4.51
C PRO A 500 1.53 21.39 -5.83
N PHE A 501 2.34 20.42 -6.26
CA PHE A 501 3.11 20.52 -7.50
C PHE A 501 2.24 20.40 -8.74
N ALA A 502 1.22 19.53 -8.74
CA ALA A 502 0.28 19.44 -9.85
C ALA A 502 -0.37 20.80 -10.15
N PHE A 503 -0.81 21.53 -9.13
CA PHE A 503 -1.43 22.85 -9.32
C PHE A 503 -0.42 23.97 -9.63
N VAL A 504 0.73 24.01 -8.94
CA VAL A 504 1.75 25.04 -9.21
C VAL A 504 2.33 24.88 -10.62
N LEU A 505 2.64 23.65 -11.04
CA LEU A 505 3.13 23.38 -12.40
C LEU A 505 2.06 23.69 -13.44
N ALA A 506 0.78 23.40 -13.19
CA ALA A 506 -0.30 23.79 -14.09
C ALA A 506 -0.35 25.32 -14.28
N ILE A 507 -0.22 26.09 -13.19
CA ILE A 507 -0.19 27.56 -13.25
C ILE A 507 1.04 28.09 -14.01
N LEU A 508 2.22 27.52 -13.79
CA LEU A 508 3.44 27.90 -14.49
C LEU A 508 3.41 27.48 -15.98
N GLY A 509 2.80 26.34 -16.30
CA GLY A 509 2.53 25.90 -17.67
C GLY A 509 1.58 26.86 -18.38
N LEU A 510 0.49 27.26 -17.72
CA LEU A 510 -0.43 28.29 -18.19
C LEU A 510 0.26 29.63 -18.44
N GLN A 511 1.16 30.05 -17.55
CA GLN A 511 1.92 31.29 -17.72
C GLN A 511 2.71 31.29 -19.05
N ARG A 512 3.28 30.14 -19.44
CA ARG A 512 3.99 30.01 -20.72
C ARG A 512 3.04 29.98 -21.91
N LEU A 513 1.90 29.31 -21.78
CA LEU A 513 0.84 29.39 -22.80
C LEU A 513 0.34 30.82 -22.97
N ASN A 514 0.35 31.65 -21.92
CA ASN A 514 -0.13 33.04 -21.95
C ASN A 514 0.69 33.95 -22.90
N GLN A 515 1.84 33.48 -23.36
CA GLN A 515 2.64 34.11 -24.41
C GLN A 515 2.15 33.77 -25.83
N ARG A 516 1.18 32.84 -25.96
CA ARG A 516 0.53 32.41 -27.21
C ARG A 516 -0.93 32.88 -27.22
N ARG A 517 -1.52 33.07 -28.41
CA ARG A 517 -2.94 33.41 -28.56
C ARG A 517 -3.80 32.16 -28.36
N PHE A 518 -4.43 32.01 -27.18
CA PHE A 518 -5.43 30.97 -26.91
C PHE A 518 -6.66 31.57 -26.22
N ASP A 519 -7.80 30.89 -26.33
CA ASP A 519 -9.03 31.27 -25.65
C ASP A 519 -8.98 30.83 -24.18
N ARG A 520 -8.84 31.82 -23.28
CA ARG A 520 -8.74 31.60 -21.84
C ARG A 520 -10.07 31.13 -21.23
N LEU A 521 -11.20 31.51 -21.80
CA LEU A 521 -12.50 31.08 -21.32
C LEU A 521 -12.76 29.62 -21.67
N ALA A 522 -12.43 29.22 -22.91
CA ALA A 522 -12.49 27.82 -23.34
C ALA A 522 -11.60 26.92 -22.46
N LEU A 523 -10.38 27.38 -22.13
CA LEU A 523 -9.49 26.62 -21.26
C LEU A 523 -9.99 26.54 -19.81
N ALA A 524 -10.54 27.63 -19.27
CA ALA A 524 -11.18 27.62 -17.96
C ALA A 524 -12.37 26.63 -17.93
N ALA A 525 -13.20 26.63 -18.97
CA ALA A 525 -14.30 25.69 -19.13
C ALA A 525 -13.80 24.24 -19.24
N ALA A 526 -12.72 23.98 -19.99
CA ALA A 526 -12.13 22.65 -20.10
C ALA A 526 -11.61 22.13 -18.75
N ILE A 527 -10.91 22.98 -17.98
CA ILE A 527 -10.46 22.63 -16.61
C ILE A 527 -11.65 22.26 -15.73
N LEU A 528 -12.74 23.05 -15.77
CA LEU A 528 -13.93 22.79 -14.96
C LEU A 528 -14.69 21.53 -15.39
N VAL A 529 -14.88 21.31 -16.69
CA VAL A 529 -15.60 20.14 -17.22
C VAL A 529 -14.81 18.86 -16.92
N VAL A 530 -13.50 18.86 -17.18
CA VAL A 530 -12.66 17.69 -16.89
C VAL A 530 -12.52 17.47 -15.39
N GLY A 531 -12.35 18.52 -14.60
CA GLY A 531 -12.34 18.45 -13.13
C GLY A 531 -13.64 17.87 -12.57
N LEU A 532 -14.79 18.32 -13.06
CA LEU A 532 -16.10 17.80 -12.66
C LEU A 532 -16.30 16.34 -13.12
N ALA A 533 -15.89 15.97 -14.34
CA ALA A 533 -15.98 14.59 -14.82
C ALA A 533 -15.09 13.65 -13.99
N MET A 534 -13.89 14.10 -13.63
CA MET A 534 -12.99 13.36 -12.73
C MET A 534 -13.57 13.26 -11.32
N ASN A 535 -14.19 14.32 -10.81
CA ASN A 535 -14.88 14.30 -9.52
C ASN A 535 -16.09 13.35 -9.53
N TYR A 536 -16.88 13.36 -10.60
CA TYR A 536 -17.98 12.41 -10.77
C TYR A 536 -17.51 10.96 -10.78
N THR A 537 -16.35 10.71 -11.39
CA THR A 537 -15.83 9.34 -11.53
C THR A 537 -15.16 8.83 -10.25
N TYR A 538 -14.35 9.68 -9.59
CA TYR A 538 -13.43 9.28 -8.52
C TYR A 538 -13.54 10.11 -7.23
N GLY A 539 -14.27 11.22 -7.26
CA GLY A 539 -14.37 12.15 -6.14
C GLY A 539 -15.65 11.99 -5.32
N TRP A 540 -15.67 12.68 -4.18
CA TRP A 540 -16.76 12.61 -3.20
C TRP A 540 -17.79 13.74 -3.26
N VAL A 541 -17.53 14.89 -3.92
CA VAL A 541 -18.49 16.03 -3.87
C VAL A 541 -19.64 15.85 -4.86
N ALA A 542 -19.31 15.51 -6.10
CA ALA A 542 -20.25 15.24 -7.19
C ALA A 542 -20.15 13.79 -7.68
N GLY A 543 -19.70 12.87 -6.83
CA GLY A 543 -19.42 11.47 -7.17
C GLY A 543 -20.64 10.71 -7.68
N LYS A 544 -20.40 9.73 -8.56
CA LYS A 544 -21.42 8.82 -9.12
C LYS A 544 -21.96 7.80 -8.13
N ARG A 545 -21.21 7.52 -7.05
CA ARG A 545 -21.68 6.67 -5.95
C ARG A 545 -22.64 7.51 -5.11
N PRO A 546 -23.74 6.94 -4.59
CA PRO A 546 -24.64 7.71 -3.74
C PRO A 546 -23.84 8.30 -2.58
N ASN A 547 -23.71 9.62 -2.58
CA ASN A 547 -23.11 10.41 -1.50
C ASN A 547 -24.06 10.49 -0.28
N ALA A 548 -24.72 9.38 0.03
CA ALA A 548 -25.45 9.27 1.28
C ALA A 548 -24.41 9.38 2.39
N PHE A 549 -24.59 10.36 3.27
CA PHE A 549 -23.82 10.39 4.50
C PHE A 549 -24.04 9.05 5.21
N PRO A 550 -22.96 8.35 5.60
CA PRO A 550 -23.11 7.14 6.36
C PRO A 550 -23.90 7.46 7.64
N SER A 551 -24.80 6.56 8.01
CA SER A 551 -25.69 6.73 9.15
C SER A 551 -25.48 5.59 10.12
N SER A 552 -25.53 5.90 11.42
CA SER A 552 -25.50 4.90 12.48
C SER A 552 -26.78 4.06 12.43
N ASN A 553 -26.63 2.74 12.38
CA ASN A 553 -27.75 1.81 12.53
C ASN A 553 -28.08 1.60 14.03
N GLN A 554 -28.96 0.64 14.34
CA GLN A 554 -29.29 0.32 15.74
C GLN A 554 -28.09 -0.24 16.50
N HIS A 555 -27.36 -1.18 15.90
CA HIS A 555 -26.16 -1.81 16.44
C HIS A 555 -25.07 -0.78 16.79
N SER A 556 -24.78 0.16 15.88
CA SER A 556 -23.85 1.28 16.10
C SER A 556 -24.19 2.11 17.35
N ARG A 557 -25.48 2.30 17.65
CA ARG A 557 -25.92 3.02 18.86
C ARG A 557 -25.70 2.20 20.13
N ILE A 558 -25.80 0.88 20.04
CA ILE A 558 -25.50 -0.04 21.15
C ILE A 558 -23.99 0.02 21.43
N VAL A 559 -23.14 -0.20 20.42
CA VAL A 559 -21.67 -0.07 20.51
C VAL A 559 -21.25 1.25 21.16
N THR A 560 -21.84 2.37 20.74
CA THR A 560 -21.51 3.70 21.30
C THR A 560 -21.78 3.79 22.81
N ARG A 561 -22.80 3.12 23.34
CA ARG A 561 -23.10 3.11 24.79
C ARG A 561 -22.02 2.39 25.59
N PHE A 562 -21.41 1.35 25.03
CA PHE A 562 -20.31 0.65 25.69
C PHE A 562 -19.08 1.55 25.92
N PHE A 563 -18.89 2.58 25.10
CA PHE A 563 -17.79 3.54 25.31
C PHE A 563 -17.93 4.34 26.61
N GLU A 564 -19.17 4.56 27.08
CA GLU A 564 -19.45 5.26 28.34
C GLU A 564 -19.14 4.39 29.56
N ASP A 565 -19.20 3.06 29.41
CA ASP A 565 -18.92 2.09 30.47
C ASP A 565 -17.41 1.87 30.70
N ILE A 566 -16.57 2.29 29.74
CA ILE A 566 -15.11 2.11 29.80
C ILE A 566 -14.47 3.31 30.50
N PRO A 567 -13.79 3.13 31.65
CA PRO A 567 -13.07 4.23 32.29
C PRO A 567 -12.01 4.83 31.36
N ARG A 568 -11.93 6.16 31.28
CA ARG A 568 -11.01 6.88 30.38
C ARG A 568 -9.53 6.50 30.55
N GLN A 569 -9.14 6.15 31.77
CA GLN A 569 -7.77 5.75 32.12
C GLN A 569 -7.48 4.25 31.96
N ALA A 570 -8.50 3.42 31.71
CA ALA A 570 -8.30 1.98 31.55
C ALA A 570 -7.53 1.68 30.25
N SER A 571 -6.59 0.74 30.30
CA SER A 571 -6.02 0.16 29.08
C SER A 571 -7.05 -0.75 28.39
N VAL A 572 -7.17 -0.67 27.06
CA VAL A 572 -8.16 -1.41 26.28
C VAL A 572 -7.50 -2.20 25.16
N SER A 573 -7.97 -3.42 24.93
CA SER A 573 -7.77 -4.15 23.67
C SER A 573 -9.10 -4.21 22.94
N THR A 574 -9.13 -3.85 21.66
CA THR A 574 -10.39 -3.70 20.90
C THR A 574 -10.18 -3.90 19.40
N MET A 575 -11.29 -4.04 18.66
CA MET A 575 -11.30 -4.20 17.20
C MET A 575 -10.93 -2.92 16.44
N SER A 576 -10.59 -3.08 15.16
CA SER A 576 -9.96 -2.04 14.34
C SER A 576 -10.84 -0.81 14.12
N ASP A 577 -12.13 -1.00 13.89
CA ASP A 577 -13.14 0.04 13.71
C ASP A 577 -13.55 0.75 15.01
N LEU A 578 -13.45 0.07 16.15
CA LEU A 578 -13.73 0.62 17.47
C LEU A 578 -12.55 1.43 18.04
N ALA A 579 -11.32 1.05 17.70
CA ALA A 579 -10.11 1.63 18.30
C ALA A 579 -10.01 3.16 18.19
N PRO A 580 -10.32 3.82 17.05
CA PRO A 580 -10.24 5.28 16.94
C PRO A 580 -11.14 6.03 17.92
N HIS A 581 -12.28 5.44 18.31
CA HIS A 581 -13.21 6.03 19.29
C HIS A 581 -12.70 5.94 20.73
N LEU A 582 -11.73 5.06 20.95
CA LEU A 582 -11.19 4.74 22.28
C LEU A 582 -9.73 5.15 22.41
N SER A 583 -9.08 5.64 21.35
CA SER A 583 -7.63 5.84 21.29
C SER A 583 -7.07 6.98 22.17
N ASN A 584 -7.94 7.82 22.76
CA ASN A 584 -7.57 8.87 23.73
C ASN A 584 -7.20 8.31 25.11
N ARG A 585 -6.27 7.37 25.15
CA ARG A 585 -5.78 6.71 26.36
C ARG A 585 -4.29 6.41 26.29
N GLN A 586 -3.74 6.07 27.46
CA GLN A 586 -2.30 5.84 27.63
C GLN A 586 -1.81 4.53 26.98
N SER A 587 -2.66 3.50 26.98
CA SER A 587 -2.41 2.21 26.31
C SER A 587 -3.70 1.72 25.67
N ILE A 588 -3.67 1.46 24.37
CA ILE A 588 -4.72 0.80 23.59
C ILE A 588 -4.08 -0.19 22.63
N TYR A 589 -4.65 -1.39 22.53
CA TYR A 589 -4.13 -2.46 21.69
C TYR A 589 -5.18 -2.86 20.65
N LEU A 590 -4.69 -3.26 19.48
CA LEU A 590 -5.51 -3.89 18.48
C LEU A 590 -5.65 -5.38 18.82
N PHE A 591 -6.87 -5.82 19.08
CA PHE A 591 -7.16 -7.23 19.32
C PHE A 591 -6.71 -8.09 18.12
N PRO A 592 -6.03 -9.23 18.31
CA PRO A 592 -5.93 -10.05 19.52
C PRO A 592 -4.80 -9.69 20.49
N VAL A 593 -4.05 -8.62 20.25
CA VAL A 593 -3.03 -8.18 21.22
C VAL A 593 -3.73 -7.66 22.47
N VAL A 594 -3.61 -8.37 23.58
CA VAL A 594 -4.22 -7.98 24.87
C VAL A 594 -3.22 -7.37 25.83
N ASN A 595 -1.99 -7.91 25.92
CA ASN A 595 -0.93 -7.42 26.81
C ASN A 595 -1.41 -7.14 28.26
N ASP A 596 -1.34 -5.89 28.70
CA ASP A 596 -1.75 -5.40 30.02
C ASP A 596 -3.11 -4.67 29.97
N ALA A 597 -3.91 -4.87 28.91
CA ALA A 597 -5.25 -4.29 28.79
C ALA A 597 -6.12 -4.69 29.98
N ASN A 598 -6.64 -3.71 30.71
CA ASN A 598 -7.58 -3.96 31.79
C ASN A 598 -8.95 -4.42 31.25
N THR A 599 -9.29 -3.95 30.06
CA THR A 599 -10.61 -4.15 29.45
C THR A 599 -10.46 -4.64 28.01
N ILE A 600 -11.36 -5.52 27.57
CA ILE A 600 -11.51 -5.91 26.17
C ILE A 600 -12.91 -5.48 25.73
N LEU A 601 -12.99 -4.77 24.60
CA LEU A 601 -14.24 -4.50 23.92
C LEU A 601 -14.22 -5.26 22.60
N PHE A 602 -15.17 -6.18 22.43
CA PHE A 602 -15.23 -7.07 21.28
C PHE A 602 -16.61 -6.99 20.66
N ASP A 603 -16.67 -6.88 19.34
CA ASP A 603 -17.91 -6.85 18.57
C ASP A 603 -17.97 -8.10 17.68
N SER A 604 -18.92 -8.98 17.99
CA SER A 604 -19.11 -10.23 17.27
C SER A 604 -20.07 -10.10 16.08
N ASP A 605 -20.51 -8.89 15.73
CA ASP A 605 -21.37 -8.64 14.57
C ASP A 605 -20.69 -9.16 13.28
N PRO A 606 -21.42 -9.82 12.37
CA PRO A 606 -20.86 -10.34 11.12
C PRO A 606 -20.26 -9.26 10.20
N THR A 607 -20.67 -8.00 10.36
CA THR A 607 -20.23 -6.86 9.56
C THR A 607 -19.12 -6.03 10.22
N ALA A 608 -18.71 -6.38 11.44
CA ALA A 608 -17.60 -5.74 12.14
C ALA A 608 -16.25 -5.94 11.42
N ASN A 609 -15.29 -5.05 11.68
CA ASN A 609 -13.96 -5.14 11.09
C ASN A 609 -13.03 -6.05 11.92
N TYR A 610 -12.88 -7.30 11.47
CA TYR A 610 -12.02 -8.32 12.09
C TYR A 610 -10.52 -8.20 11.74
N TRP A 611 -10.07 -7.18 11.00
CA TRP A 611 -8.64 -6.99 10.77
C TRP A 611 -7.90 -6.84 12.13
N PRO A 612 -6.77 -7.54 12.37
CA PRO A 612 -5.82 -8.07 11.40
C PRO A 612 -6.04 -9.52 10.95
N PHE A 613 -7.13 -10.16 11.36
CA PHE A 613 -7.52 -11.45 10.79
C PHE A 613 -7.95 -11.24 9.34
N THR A 614 -7.30 -11.93 8.39
CA THR A 614 -7.51 -11.73 6.94
C THR A 614 -7.98 -12.98 6.22
N SER A 615 -8.16 -14.10 6.92
CA SER A 615 -8.71 -15.31 6.33
C SER A 615 -10.20 -15.14 6.03
N ASP A 616 -10.76 -16.06 5.24
CA ASP A 616 -12.20 -16.11 4.97
C ASP A 616 -13.02 -16.36 6.25
N ASP A 617 -12.40 -16.88 7.33
CA ASP A 617 -12.99 -17.08 8.66
C ASP A 617 -12.38 -16.15 9.73
N ALA A 618 -12.07 -14.90 9.35
CA ALA A 618 -11.52 -13.90 10.26
C ALA A 618 -12.36 -13.71 11.55
N ARG A 619 -13.68 -13.89 11.44
CA ARG A 619 -14.61 -13.85 12.58
C ARG A 619 -14.43 -15.04 13.52
N GLY A 620 -14.30 -16.25 12.99
CA GLY A 620 -13.98 -17.44 13.75
C GLY A 620 -12.66 -17.30 14.49
N GLU A 621 -11.60 -16.87 13.79
CA GLU A 621 -10.28 -16.63 14.38
C GLU A 621 -10.32 -15.62 15.52
N ALA A 622 -11.06 -14.52 15.36
CA ALA A 622 -11.22 -13.51 16.40
C ALA A 622 -11.97 -14.05 17.64
N ARG A 623 -13.04 -14.83 17.41
CA ARG A 623 -13.76 -15.52 18.49
C ARG A 623 -12.87 -16.53 19.21
N ASP A 624 -12.06 -17.28 18.47
CA ASP A 624 -11.18 -18.31 19.01
C ASP A 624 -10.03 -17.69 19.81
N ALA A 625 -9.54 -16.50 19.40
CA ALA A 625 -8.61 -15.71 20.19
C ALA A 625 -9.23 -15.14 21.48
N LEU A 626 -10.55 -14.90 21.51
CA LEU A 626 -11.28 -14.42 22.69
C LEU A 626 -11.57 -15.55 23.69
N MET A 627 -11.81 -16.76 23.18
CA MET A 627 -12.20 -17.96 23.94
C MET A 627 -11.29 -18.28 25.15
N PRO A 628 -9.94 -18.31 25.03
CA PRO A 628 -9.01 -18.42 26.15
C PRO A 628 -9.36 -17.54 27.35
N LEU A 629 -9.71 -16.29 27.07
CA LEU A 629 -9.79 -15.23 28.05
C LEU A 629 -11.06 -15.38 28.89
N LEU A 630 -12.14 -15.87 28.27
CA LEU A 630 -13.41 -16.18 28.91
C LEU A 630 -13.35 -17.51 29.68
N VAL A 631 -12.83 -18.55 29.04
CA VAL A 631 -12.89 -19.92 29.58
C VAL A 631 -11.94 -20.12 30.77
N THR A 632 -10.74 -19.54 30.71
CA THR A 632 -9.79 -19.58 31.84
C THR A 632 -10.21 -18.65 32.99
N GLY A 633 -11.16 -17.75 32.75
CA GLY A 633 -11.55 -16.69 33.69
C GLY A 633 -10.51 -15.58 33.82
N ALA A 634 -9.57 -15.45 32.87
CA ALA A 634 -8.62 -14.33 32.84
C ALA A 634 -9.34 -12.97 32.75
N TYR A 635 -10.49 -12.94 32.05
CA TYR A 635 -11.40 -11.80 31.98
C TYR A 635 -12.83 -12.25 32.32
N GLY A 636 -13.55 -11.44 33.08
CA GLY A 636 -14.97 -11.63 33.37
C GLY A 636 -15.85 -10.76 32.46
N LEU A 637 -17.01 -11.26 32.05
CA LEU A 637 -18.02 -10.51 31.31
C LEU A 637 -18.66 -9.44 32.20
N VAL A 638 -18.51 -8.17 31.83
CA VAL A 638 -19.16 -7.04 32.50
C VAL A 638 -20.56 -6.81 31.94
N ARG A 639 -20.67 -6.84 30.61
CA ARG A 639 -21.90 -6.58 29.86
C ARG A 639 -21.82 -7.22 28.48
N GLU A 640 -22.93 -7.81 28.04
CA GLU A 640 -23.18 -8.22 26.67
C GLU A 640 -24.50 -7.60 26.20
N GLU A 641 -24.54 -7.09 24.98
CA GLU A 641 -25.75 -6.65 24.30
C GLU A 641 -25.51 -6.66 22.78
N ASP A 642 -26.37 -7.34 22.03
CA ASP A 642 -26.35 -7.36 20.55
C ASP A 642 -25.01 -7.84 19.96
N GLY A 643 -24.37 -8.82 20.61
CA GLY A 643 -23.09 -9.35 20.17
C GLY A 643 -21.88 -8.46 20.51
N VAL A 644 -22.08 -7.37 21.25
CA VAL A 644 -21.00 -6.53 21.78
C VAL A 644 -20.68 -6.97 23.21
N LEU A 645 -19.44 -7.39 23.44
CA LEU A 645 -18.96 -7.90 24.72
C LEU A 645 -17.96 -6.92 25.34
N LEU A 646 -18.22 -6.54 26.58
CA LEU A 646 -17.30 -5.80 27.44
C LEU A 646 -16.74 -6.74 28.51
N LEU A 647 -15.45 -7.05 28.42
CA LEU A 647 -14.76 -7.92 29.35
C LEU A 647 -13.78 -7.12 30.20
N GLN A 648 -13.62 -7.48 31.46
CA GLN A 648 -12.67 -6.83 32.36
C GLN A 648 -11.83 -7.85 33.14
N ARG A 649 -10.53 -7.57 33.22
CA ARG A 649 -9.57 -8.40 33.96
C ARG A 649 -9.93 -8.42 35.45
N GLY A 650 -10.04 -9.61 36.03
CA GLY A 650 -10.39 -9.78 37.45
C GLY A 650 -11.84 -9.45 37.81
N TYR A 651 -12.73 -9.31 36.83
CA TYR A 651 -14.17 -9.18 37.05
C TYR A 651 -14.83 -10.55 37.33
N ASP A 652 -16.08 -10.56 37.81
CA ASP A 652 -16.84 -11.79 38.04
C ASP A 652 -16.98 -12.62 36.76
N THR A 653 -16.72 -13.92 36.85
CA THR A 653 -16.73 -14.86 35.71
C THR A 653 -17.98 -15.72 35.67
N SER A 654 -18.96 -15.47 36.55
CA SER A 654 -20.21 -16.25 36.62
C SER A 654 -21.00 -16.26 35.31
N GLN A 655 -20.91 -15.20 34.51
CA GLN A 655 -21.59 -15.06 33.22
C GLN A 655 -20.76 -15.54 32.03
N ASN A 656 -19.46 -15.85 32.21
CA ASN A 656 -18.59 -16.22 31.10
C ASN A 656 -19.08 -17.48 30.37
N GLN A 657 -19.62 -18.45 31.10
CA GLN A 657 -20.14 -19.66 30.48
C GLN A 657 -21.31 -19.36 29.53
N GLN A 658 -22.23 -18.47 29.94
CA GLN A 658 -23.32 -18.05 29.07
C GLN A 658 -22.79 -17.27 27.86
N ALA A 659 -21.84 -16.36 28.07
CA ALA A 659 -21.21 -15.60 26.99
C ALA A 659 -20.55 -16.51 25.93
N VAL A 660 -19.83 -17.54 26.39
CA VAL A 660 -19.23 -18.56 25.52
C VAL A 660 -20.32 -19.34 24.77
N GLN A 661 -21.43 -19.65 25.43
CA GLN A 661 -22.54 -20.33 24.78
C GLN A 661 -23.17 -19.45 23.69
N ASP A 662 -23.37 -18.17 23.97
CA ASP A 662 -23.97 -17.22 23.03
C ASP A 662 -23.05 -16.98 21.81
N LEU A 663 -21.74 -16.80 22.03
CA LEU A 663 -20.74 -16.64 20.97
C LEU A 663 -20.59 -17.85 20.04
N LEU A 664 -20.87 -19.05 20.54
CA LEU A 664 -20.77 -20.31 19.80
C LEU A 664 -22.13 -20.79 19.28
N SER A 665 -23.21 -20.13 19.68
CA SER A 665 -24.55 -20.43 19.16
C SER A 665 -24.66 -19.94 17.72
N ALA A 666 -25.33 -20.73 16.88
CA ALA A 666 -25.56 -20.38 15.49
C ALA A 666 -27.00 -20.68 15.09
N ARG A 667 -27.59 -19.80 14.29
CA ARG A 667 -28.85 -20.04 13.58
C ARG A 667 -28.59 -20.04 12.08
N TYR A 668 -28.96 -21.11 11.41
CA TYR A 668 -28.90 -21.22 9.96
C TYR A 668 -30.32 -21.21 9.38
N GLN A 669 -30.59 -20.26 8.49
CA GLN A 669 -31.86 -20.20 7.76
C GLN A 669 -31.87 -21.29 6.68
N ALA A 670 -32.95 -22.06 6.61
CA ALA A 670 -33.03 -23.21 5.72
C ALA A 670 -32.83 -22.83 4.25
N GLU A 671 -33.33 -21.67 3.83
CA GLU A 671 -33.21 -21.17 2.46
C GLU A 671 -31.82 -20.64 2.10
N ASP A 672 -30.99 -20.31 3.09
CA ASP A 672 -29.60 -19.89 2.88
C ASP A 672 -28.65 -21.09 2.74
N LEU A 673 -29.13 -22.29 3.12
CA LEU A 673 -28.41 -23.56 3.01
C LEU A 673 -28.64 -24.23 1.65
N ALA A 674 -27.85 -25.25 1.33
CA ALA A 674 -27.96 -25.98 0.07
C ALA A 674 -29.16 -26.95 0.07
N THR A 675 -29.61 -27.32 -1.13
CA THR A 675 -30.76 -28.22 -1.35
C THR A 675 -30.60 -28.98 -2.66
N ASP A 676 -31.10 -30.21 -2.70
CA ASP A 676 -31.24 -31.00 -3.93
C ASP A 676 -32.54 -30.65 -4.68
N LEU A 677 -33.42 -29.87 -4.05
CA LEU A 677 -34.75 -29.45 -4.51
C LEU A 677 -34.78 -27.93 -4.84
N PRO A 678 -34.27 -27.49 -6.01
CA PRO A 678 -34.25 -26.09 -6.38
C PRO A 678 -35.66 -25.55 -6.70
N GLY A 679 -35.95 -24.32 -6.26
CA GLY A 679 -37.24 -23.65 -6.50
C GLY A 679 -38.28 -23.80 -5.38
N ASN A 680 -37.89 -24.39 -4.26
CA ASN A 680 -38.76 -24.69 -3.12
C ASN A 680 -38.74 -23.67 -1.98
N ASP A 681 -38.07 -22.54 -2.17
CA ASP A 681 -38.12 -21.46 -1.19
C ASP A 681 -39.45 -20.70 -1.33
N VAL A 682 -40.24 -20.71 -0.25
CA VAL A 682 -41.59 -20.13 -0.21
C VAL A 682 -41.67 -19.02 0.84
N ALA A 683 -42.53 -18.02 0.58
CA ALA A 683 -42.88 -17.04 1.60
C ALA A 683 -43.79 -17.69 2.64
N ASP A 684 -43.46 -17.50 3.92
CA ASP A 684 -44.20 -18.06 5.05
C ASP A 684 -44.07 -17.11 6.24
N GLU A 685 -45.15 -16.39 6.57
CA GLU A 685 -45.13 -15.36 7.62
C GLU A 685 -44.85 -15.91 9.03
N GLU A 686 -45.02 -17.22 9.24
CA GLU A 686 -44.73 -17.88 10.53
C GLU A 686 -43.27 -18.34 10.66
N ALA A 687 -42.51 -18.30 9.56
CA ALA A 687 -41.08 -18.61 9.53
C ALA A 687 -40.26 -17.45 10.10
N SER A 688 -39.09 -17.75 10.63
CA SER A 688 -38.30 -16.84 11.48
C SER A 688 -37.84 -15.57 10.76
N ASN A 689 -37.71 -15.60 9.43
CA ASN A 689 -37.41 -14.45 8.59
C ASN A 689 -38.45 -14.24 7.46
N GLY A 690 -39.62 -14.85 7.58
CA GLY A 690 -40.71 -14.76 6.59
C GLY A 690 -40.55 -15.68 5.37
N ARG A 691 -39.55 -16.57 5.36
CA ARG A 691 -39.32 -17.55 4.30
C ARG A 691 -39.01 -18.93 4.89
N ALA A 692 -39.33 -19.97 4.14
CA ALA A 692 -39.02 -21.35 4.49
C ALA A 692 -38.78 -22.18 3.23
N ARG A 693 -38.17 -23.35 3.39
CA ARG A 693 -37.99 -24.30 2.31
C ARG A 693 -39.02 -25.42 2.38
N LEU A 694 -39.75 -25.63 1.28
CA LEU A 694 -40.89 -26.55 1.19
C LEU A 694 -40.52 -27.84 0.46
N GLY A 695 -40.58 -28.99 1.14
CA GLY A 695 -40.58 -30.31 0.52
C GLY A 695 -42.00 -30.75 0.20
N GLN A 696 -42.29 -31.00 -1.08
CA GLN A 696 -43.58 -31.54 -1.52
C GLN A 696 -43.43 -32.98 -2.04
N PRO A 697 -44.44 -33.85 -1.88
CA PRO A 697 -44.38 -35.22 -2.37
C PRO A 697 -43.92 -35.30 -3.83
N PRO A 698 -42.90 -36.11 -4.15
CA PRO A 698 -42.31 -36.14 -5.48
C PRO A 698 -43.31 -36.67 -6.52
N THR A 699 -43.32 -36.07 -7.70
CA THR A 699 -44.15 -36.51 -8.83
C THR A 699 -43.57 -37.72 -9.58
N ALA A 700 -42.30 -38.06 -9.35
CA ALA A 700 -41.61 -39.22 -9.92
C ALA A 700 -40.87 -40.03 -8.83
N ALA A 701 -40.77 -41.35 -8.99
CA ALA A 701 -40.24 -42.25 -7.95
C ALA A 701 -38.71 -42.15 -7.72
N SER A 702 -37.98 -41.45 -8.61
CA SER A 702 -36.52 -41.21 -8.49
C SER A 702 -36.16 -40.17 -7.43
N ASP A 703 -37.13 -39.37 -6.97
CA ASP A 703 -36.89 -38.12 -6.22
C ASP A 703 -37.18 -38.30 -4.70
N ALA A 704 -37.24 -39.55 -4.23
CA ALA A 704 -37.80 -39.91 -2.93
C ALA A 704 -36.86 -39.75 -1.72
N LYS A 705 -35.60 -39.33 -1.93
CA LYS A 705 -34.60 -39.11 -0.88
C LYS A 705 -33.70 -37.92 -1.24
N GLU A 706 -34.29 -36.75 -1.25
CA GLU A 706 -33.57 -35.52 -1.57
C GLU A 706 -33.29 -34.72 -0.30
N GLY A 707 -32.08 -34.15 -0.22
CA GLY A 707 -31.71 -33.23 0.83
C GLY A 707 -32.52 -31.95 0.69
N LEU A 708 -33.57 -31.80 1.48
CA LEU A 708 -34.37 -30.57 1.53
C LEU A 708 -33.50 -29.41 2.04
N VAL A 709 -32.61 -29.70 2.98
CA VAL A 709 -31.61 -28.77 3.53
C VAL A 709 -30.33 -29.55 3.81
N TYR A 710 -29.16 -29.02 3.44
CA TYR A 710 -27.84 -29.46 3.91
C TYR A 710 -26.81 -28.32 3.89
N GLY A 711 -25.72 -28.46 4.65
CA GLY A 711 -24.73 -27.40 4.92
C GLY A 711 -24.78 -26.90 6.37
N PRO A 712 -24.09 -25.80 6.73
CA PRO A 712 -23.23 -24.97 5.89
C PRO A 712 -21.76 -25.45 5.84
N TYR A 713 -21.44 -26.67 6.29
CA TYR A 713 -20.06 -27.14 6.49
C TYR A 713 -19.39 -26.38 7.65
N ALA A 714 -20.06 -26.36 8.80
CA ALA A 714 -19.67 -25.56 9.95
C ALA A 714 -18.44 -26.13 10.67
N THR A 715 -17.60 -25.22 11.19
CA THR A 715 -16.55 -25.54 12.15
C THR A 715 -17.09 -25.48 13.58
N MET A 716 -16.92 -26.55 14.34
CA MET A 716 -17.37 -26.64 15.74
C MET A 716 -16.32 -27.30 16.64
N LEU A 717 -16.12 -26.69 17.81
CA LEU A 717 -15.21 -27.16 18.85
C LEU A 717 -15.71 -28.45 19.53
N PRO A 718 -14.83 -29.26 20.15
CA PRO A 718 -15.24 -30.40 20.96
C PRO A 718 -16.21 -29.98 22.08
N GLY A 719 -17.30 -30.72 22.24
CA GLY A 719 -18.33 -30.37 23.21
C GLY A 719 -19.68 -31.04 22.97
N ALA A 720 -20.59 -30.83 23.91
CA ALA A 720 -21.98 -31.20 23.82
C ALA A 720 -22.80 -30.02 23.30
N TYR A 721 -23.64 -30.27 22.30
CA TYR A 721 -24.49 -29.30 21.62
C TYR A 721 -25.91 -29.85 21.48
N GLN A 722 -26.86 -28.94 21.36
CA GLN A 722 -28.22 -29.20 20.92
C GLN A 722 -28.44 -28.58 19.56
N VAL A 723 -28.88 -29.41 18.62
CA VAL A 723 -29.28 -28.97 17.28
C VAL A 723 -30.81 -29.08 17.19
N ALA A 724 -31.49 -27.95 17.07
CA ALA A 724 -32.93 -27.89 16.93
C ALA A 724 -33.31 -27.58 15.48
N TYR A 725 -34.02 -28.50 14.84
CA TYR A 725 -34.56 -28.32 13.50
C TYR A 725 -36.00 -27.80 13.62
N ARG A 726 -36.25 -26.57 13.17
CA ARG A 726 -37.58 -25.94 13.19
C ARG A 726 -38.35 -26.33 11.93
N LEU A 727 -39.27 -27.27 12.07
CA LEU A 727 -40.02 -27.85 10.94
C LEU A 727 -41.54 -27.68 11.13
N LYS A 728 -42.28 -27.57 10.03
CA LYS A 728 -43.74 -27.56 9.99
C LYS A 728 -44.22 -28.64 9.01
N HIS A 729 -45.27 -29.37 9.35
CA HIS A 729 -45.88 -30.38 8.46
C HIS A 729 -47.37 -30.12 8.30
N GLN A 730 -47.91 -30.36 7.11
CA GLN A 730 -49.32 -30.11 6.80
C GLN A 730 -50.32 -30.87 7.71
N GLY A 731 -49.89 -32.01 8.28
CA GLY A 731 -50.73 -32.93 9.04
C GLY A 731 -51.83 -33.62 8.21
N GLY A 732 -52.59 -34.51 8.86
CA GLY A 732 -53.76 -35.18 8.27
C GLY A 732 -53.48 -36.60 7.76
N GLY A 733 -53.78 -37.61 8.58
CA GLY A 733 -53.93 -39.02 8.19
C GLY A 733 -52.68 -39.72 7.63
N THR A 734 -51.52 -39.06 7.62
CA THR A 734 -50.25 -39.60 7.14
C THR A 734 -49.60 -40.40 8.27
N THR A 735 -49.13 -41.62 8.00
CA THR A 735 -48.42 -42.46 8.98
C THR A 735 -47.06 -42.84 8.40
N GLY A 736 -45.99 -42.65 9.17
CA GLY A 736 -44.61 -42.91 8.76
C GLY A 736 -43.67 -41.71 8.89
N ALA A 737 -42.39 -41.94 8.56
CA ALA A 737 -41.33 -40.93 8.66
C ALA A 737 -41.47 -39.88 7.56
N VAL A 738 -41.61 -38.61 7.94
CA VAL A 738 -41.74 -37.48 7.01
C VAL A 738 -40.37 -36.90 6.64
N ALA A 739 -39.40 -36.97 7.54
CA ALA A 739 -38.02 -36.56 7.33
C ALA A 739 -37.06 -37.37 8.21
N THR A 740 -35.80 -37.42 7.82
CA THR A 740 -34.69 -37.70 8.75
C THR A 740 -33.93 -36.41 8.94
N VAL A 741 -33.74 -35.98 10.20
CA VAL A 741 -32.79 -34.92 10.51
C VAL A 741 -31.49 -35.54 10.99
N ASP A 742 -30.36 -35.04 10.51
CA ASP A 742 -29.06 -35.55 10.93
C ASP A 742 -27.95 -34.48 10.91
N VAL A 743 -26.87 -34.81 11.62
CA VAL A 743 -25.59 -34.10 11.57
C VAL A 743 -24.60 -35.04 10.89
N PHE A 744 -24.01 -34.60 9.80
CA PHE A 744 -23.09 -35.39 8.99
C PHE A 744 -21.72 -34.70 8.93
N SER A 745 -20.67 -35.50 8.91
CA SER A 745 -19.31 -35.02 8.64
C SER A 745 -18.62 -36.02 7.72
N ASN A 746 -18.03 -35.52 6.64
CA ASN A 746 -17.25 -36.33 5.73
C ASN A 746 -15.93 -36.77 6.39
N SER A 747 -15.31 -35.88 7.19
CA SER A 747 -14.10 -36.14 7.96
C SER A 747 -14.32 -37.16 9.08
N ALA A 748 -15.52 -37.22 9.66
CA ALA A 748 -15.93 -38.28 10.58
C ALA A 748 -16.28 -39.62 9.89
N GLY A 749 -16.39 -39.63 8.56
CA GLY A 749 -16.79 -40.79 7.79
C GLY A 749 -18.29 -41.12 7.86
N GLY A 750 -19.16 -40.18 8.26
CA GLY A 750 -20.60 -40.42 8.26
C GLY A 750 -21.45 -39.52 9.16
N VAL A 751 -22.64 -40.03 9.48
CA VAL A 751 -23.63 -39.39 10.34
C VAL A 751 -23.21 -39.49 11.81
N LEU A 752 -23.08 -38.35 12.48
CA LEU A 752 -22.68 -38.22 13.88
C LEU A 752 -23.88 -38.33 14.84
N ALA A 753 -25.03 -37.80 14.43
CA ALA A 753 -26.28 -37.86 15.16
C ALA A 753 -27.44 -37.85 14.17
N SER A 754 -28.51 -38.58 14.43
CA SER A 754 -29.68 -38.63 13.55
C SER A 754 -30.96 -38.96 14.29
N ARG A 755 -32.08 -38.47 13.75
CA ARG A 755 -33.42 -38.77 14.22
C ARG A 755 -34.39 -38.80 13.05
N ASP A 756 -35.17 -39.88 12.96
CA ASP A 756 -36.34 -39.92 12.08
C ASP A 756 -37.49 -39.16 12.74
N ILE A 757 -38.10 -38.25 11.97
CA ILE A 757 -39.27 -37.48 12.38
C ILE A 757 -40.51 -38.14 11.80
N GLN A 758 -41.38 -38.64 12.66
CA GLN A 758 -42.66 -39.24 12.27
C GLN A 758 -43.72 -38.16 12.07
N ALA A 759 -44.70 -38.42 11.20
CA ALA A 759 -45.87 -37.56 11.06
C ALA A 759 -46.58 -37.31 12.41
N ASP A 760 -46.63 -38.34 13.27
CA ASP A 760 -47.24 -38.27 14.61
C ASP A 760 -46.41 -37.49 15.65
N ASP A 761 -45.13 -37.17 15.35
CA ASP A 761 -44.31 -36.32 16.23
C ASP A 761 -44.74 -34.84 16.17
N PHE A 762 -45.48 -34.44 15.12
CA PHE A 762 -46.05 -33.10 15.01
C PHE A 762 -47.34 -33.01 15.85
N THR A 763 -47.25 -32.34 17.00
CA THR A 763 -48.39 -32.19 17.92
C THR A 763 -49.51 -31.31 17.37
N THR A 764 -49.17 -30.34 16.51
CA THR A 764 -50.14 -29.44 15.87
C THR A 764 -49.85 -29.35 14.37
N ALA A 765 -50.83 -29.73 13.54
CA ALA A 765 -50.75 -29.65 12.08
C ALA A 765 -50.63 -28.19 11.62
N GLY A 766 -49.75 -27.93 10.65
CA GLY A 766 -49.56 -26.60 10.06
C GLY A 766 -48.89 -25.57 10.99
N GLN A 767 -48.21 -26.00 12.06
CA GLN A 767 -47.46 -25.12 12.96
C GLN A 767 -45.99 -25.57 13.06
N TYR A 768 -45.06 -24.62 13.14
CA TYR A 768 -43.64 -24.89 13.34
C TYR A 768 -43.36 -25.45 14.73
N GLN A 769 -42.57 -26.52 14.78
CA GLN A 769 -42.15 -27.22 15.98
C GLN A 769 -40.66 -27.53 15.90
N ASN A 770 -39.99 -27.54 17.07
CA ASN A 770 -38.56 -27.81 17.15
C ASN A 770 -38.31 -29.29 17.43
N PHE A 771 -37.53 -29.93 16.56
CA PHE A 771 -37.04 -31.28 16.74
C PHE A 771 -35.58 -31.24 17.15
N VAL A 772 -35.32 -31.53 18.42
CA VAL A 772 -33.98 -31.44 19.01
C VAL A 772 -33.22 -32.76 18.84
N LEU A 773 -31.95 -32.62 18.52
CA LEU A 773 -30.95 -33.67 18.40
C LEU A 773 -29.74 -33.30 19.27
N ASP A 774 -29.39 -34.17 20.22
CA ASP A 774 -28.19 -33.98 21.04
C ASP A 774 -26.96 -34.45 20.25
N LEU A 775 -25.94 -33.60 20.16
CA LEU A 775 -24.69 -33.84 19.44
C LEU A 775 -23.52 -33.76 20.43
N ASN A 776 -22.63 -34.75 20.42
CA ASN A 776 -21.45 -34.76 21.29
C ASN A 776 -20.19 -34.98 20.47
N LEU A 777 -19.43 -33.91 20.27
CA LEU A 777 -18.22 -33.87 19.48
C LEU A 777 -17.01 -34.16 20.37
N GLN A 778 -16.25 -35.21 20.03
CA GLN A 778 -15.04 -35.61 20.77
C GLN A 778 -13.79 -34.84 20.33
N GLN A 779 -13.84 -34.21 19.16
CA GLN A 779 -12.77 -33.45 18.54
C GLN A 779 -13.39 -32.29 17.74
N GLU A 780 -12.55 -31.37 17.26
CA GLU A 780 -13.00 -30.33 16.34
C GLU A 780 -13.36 -30.94 14.99
N TYR A 781 -14.43 -30.46 14.39
CA TYR A 781 -14.84 -30.78 13.02
C TYR A 781 -15.02 -29.48 12.25
N ASN A 782 -14.57 -29.45 11.00
CA ASN A 782 -14.59 -28.28 10.12
C ASN A 782 -15.49 -28.46 8.89
N ASP A 783 -16.32 -29.50 8.89
CA ASP A 783 -17.15 -29.91 7.75
C ASP A 783 -18.54 -30.41 8.17
N LEU A 784 -19.08 -29.90 9.28
CA LEU A 784 -20.38 -30.36 9.78
C LEU A 784 -21.53 -29.86 8.91
N GLU A 785 -22.32 -30.80 8.42
CA GLU A 785 -23.56 -30.56 7.69
C GLU A 785 -24.75 -30.87 8.59
N PHE A 786 -25.68 -29.92 8.71
CA PHE A 786 -26.97 -30.13 9.35
C PHE A 786 -28.01 -30.37 8.27
N ARG A 787 -28.54 -31.60 8.19
CA ARG A 787 -29.37 -32.01 7.06
C ARG A 787 -30.80 -32.31 7.46
N VAL A 788 -31.72 -31.97 6.56
CA VAL A 788 -33.12 -32.38 6.58
C VAL A 788 -33.37 -33.21 5.33
N LEU A 789 -33.45 -34.52 5.48
CA LEU A 789 -33.66 -35.48 4.39
C LEU A 789 -35.15 -35.79 4.28
N TYR A 790 -35.82 -35.18 3.31
CA TYR A 790 -37.26 -35.32 3.14
C TYR A 790 -37.62 -36.70 2.57
N LYS A 791 -38.72 -37.30 3.06
CA LYS A 791 -39.14 -38.67 2.72
C LYS A 791 -40.34 -38.74 1.76
N GLY A 792 -40.83 -37.60 1.27
CA GLY A 792 -41.95 -37.57 0.32
C GLY A 792 -43.33 -37.74 0.93
N LEU A 793 -43.47 -37.74 2.26
CA LEU A 793 -44.75 -37.96 2.95
C LEU A 793 -45.42 -36.67 3.40
N GLY A 794 -46.12 -36.03 2.47
CA GLY A 794 -46.87 -34.79 2.68
C GLY A 794 -46.00 -33.55 2.82
N ASP A 795 -46.58 -32.38 2.62
CA ASP A 795 -45.84 -31.12 2.60
C ASP A 795 -45.11 -30.86 3.93
N LEU A 796 -43.81 -30.59 3.84
CA LEU A 796 -42.90 -30.31 4.95
C LEU A 796 -42.18 -28.99 4.71
N TRP A 797 -42.27 -28.06 5.64
CA TRP A 797 -41.52 -26.81 5.64
C TRP A 797 -40.36 -26.90 6.62
N ALA A 798 -39.16 -26.53 6.17
CA ALA A 798 -37.99 -26.30 7.02
C ALA A 798 -37.73 -24.80 7.10
N ASP A 799 -37.65 -24.25 8.31
CA ASP A 799 -37.43 -22.82 8.53
C ASP A 799 -36.00 -22.53 8.95
N ALA A 800 -35.55 -23.07 10.09
CA ALA A 800 -34.22 -22.78 10.61
C ALA A 800 -33.63 -23.98 11.37
N ILE A 801 -32.30 -23.97 11.50
CA ILE A 801 -31.53 -24.91 12.31
C ILE A 801 -30.78 -24.09 13.37
N ASP A 802 -31.13 -24.30 14.63
CA ASP A 802 -30.49 -23.67 15.78
C ASP A 802 -29.48 -24.63 16.42
N VAL A 803 -28.23 -24.19 16.53
CA VAL A 803 -27.15 -24.94 17.16
C VAL A 803 -26.74 -24.22 18.43
N VAL A 804 -26.93 -24.86 19.57
CA VAL A 804 -26.65 -24.28 20.89
C VAL A 804 -25.68 -25.18 21.65
N PRO A 805 -24.51 -24.68 22.08
CA PRO A 805 -23.61 -25.43 22.96
C PRO A 805 -24.23 -25.62 24.35
N ILE A 806 -24.28 -26.86 24.83
CA ILE A 806 -24.59 -27.18 26.23
C ILE A 806 -23.32 -27.03 27.06
N LYS A 807 -22.24 -27.64 26.59
CA LYS A 807 -20.93 -27.63 27.26
C LYS A 807 -19.84 -27.75 26.22
N VAL A 808 -19.04 -26.71 26.07
CA VAL A 808 -17.89 -26.72 25.18
C VAL A 808 -16.68 -27.08 26.03
N ALA A 809 -15.85 -28.01 25.55
CA ALA A 809 -14.55 -28.19 26.16
C ALA A 809 -13.79 -26.87 26.02
N ALA A 810 -13.12 -26.41 27.07
CA ALA A 810 -12.12 -25.38 26.90
C ALA A 810 -11.22 -25.84 25.75
N PRO A 811 -10.99 -25.03 24.70
CA PRO A 811 -9.90 -25.35 23.81
C PRO A 811 -8.69 -25.60 24.70
N VAL A 812 -8.05 -26.76 24.55
CA VAL A 812 -6.73 -26.96 25.15
C VAL A 812 -5.86 -25.99 24.39
N LEU A 813 -5.73 -24.80 24.95
CA LEU A 813 -4.82 -23.82 24.44
C LEU A 813 -3.47 -24.28 24.90
N ASP A 814 -2.82 -25.04 24.03
CA ASP A 814 -1.38 -24.92 23.96
C ASP A 814 -1.10 -23.42 23.92
N ALA A 815 -0.32 -22.94 24.91
CA ALA A 815 0.12 -21.55 24.98
C ALA A 815 0.48 -21.08 23.57
N PRO A 816 0.15 -19.83 23.17
CA PRO A 816 0.14 -19.41 21.77
C PRO A 816 1.32 -19.99 21.02
N VAL A 817 1.04 -21.02 20.22
CA VAL A 817 2.01 -21.59 19.30
C VAL A 817 2.21 -20.50 18.25
N PRO A 818 3.45 -20.05 17.99
CA PRO A 818 3.74 -19.19 16.85
C PRO A 818 3.09 -19.80 15.61
N VAL A 819 2.48 -18.94 14.80
CA VAL A 819 1.71 -19.29 13.61
C VAL A 819 2.35 -20.49 12.87
N GLN A 820 1.50 -21.47 12.57
CA GLN A 820 1.76 -22.59 11.65
C GLN A 820 0.55 -22.73 10.71
N PRO A 821 0.69 -22.94 9.39
CA PRO A 821 -0.35 -23.03 8.39
C PRO A 821 -0.45 -24.46 7.89
N ALA A 822 -1.61 -24.74 7.32
CA ALA A 822 -2.02 -26.04 6.86
C ALA A 822 -1.10 -26.62 5.78
N GLY A 823 -0.74 -27.91 5.94
CA GLY A 823 -0.17 -28.72 4.87
C GLY A 823 -1.24 -29.38 3.99
N PRO A 824 -0.91 -29.85 2.77
CA PRO A 824 -1.76 -30.72 1.96
C PRO A 824 -1.47 -32.22 2.18
N ASN A 825 -2.51 -33.05 2.03
CA ASN A 825 -2.58 -34.50 2.28
C ASN A 825 -1.68 -35.39 1.38
N GLY A 826 -1.14 -36.47 1.96
CA GLY A 826 -1.20 -37.82 1.36
C GLY A 826 0.09 -38.63 1.11
N ALA A 827 0.36 -39.57 2.04
CA ALA A 827 1.03 -40.89 1.90
C ALA A 827 2.56 -41.04 2.01
N SER A 828 3.08 -41.28 3.23
CA SER A 828 3.64 -42.57 3.71
C SER A 828 4.28 -42.41 5.12
N SER A 829 3.57 -42.93 6.13
CA SER A 829 3.96 -43.23 7.53
C SER A 829 4.96 -42.29 8.24
N GLY A 830 4.44 -41.18 8.80
CA GLY A 830 5.09 -40.43 9.89
C GLY A 830 4.13 -39.39 10.51
N ARG A 831 4.12 -39.25 11.85
CA ARG A 831 3.31 -38.25 12.60
C ARG A 831 4.09 -36.93 12.69
N VAL A 832 3.55 -35.82 12.20
CA VAL A 832 4.20 -34.49 12.34
C VAL A 832 4.10 -34.06 13.81
N LEU A 833 5.24 -33.82 14.44
CA LEU A 833 5.34 -33.39 15.84
C LEU A 833 5.42 -31.86 15.97
N ALA A 834 6.06 -31.19 15.02
CA ALA A 834 6.08 -29.72 14.94
C ALA A 834 6.49 -29.28 13.52
N GLN A 835 6.02 -28.11 13.07
CA GLN A 835 6.49 -27.50 11.83
C GLN A 835 6.64 -25.95 11.84
N THR A 836 7.26 -25.40 10.80
CA THR A 836 7.30 -23.99 10.39
C THR A 836 5.98 -23.36 9.96
N ASP A 837 5.77 -22.03 10.08
CA ASP A 837 5.16 -21.30 8.95
C ASP A 837 5.96 -21.53 7.66
N PRO A 838 5.30 -21.69 6.48
CA PRO A 838 5.89 -21.57 5.18
C PRO A 838 6.45 -20.16 5.10
N GLU A 839 7.76 -20.09 5.20
CA GLU A 839 8.49 -18.86 5.01
C GLU A 839 8.85 -18.74 3.54
N ALA A 840 8.68 -17.54 3.00
CA ALA A 840 9.19 -17.20 1.69
C ALA A 840 10.71 -17.07 1.78
N LEU A 841 11.42 -18.14 1.41
CA LEU A 841 12.87 -18.14 1.44
C LEU A 841 13.41 -17.69 0.09
N ILE A 842 14.41 -16.80 0.15
CA ILE A 842 15.18 -16.35 -0.99
C ILE A 842 16.31 -17.34 -1.31
N PRO A 843 16.91 -17.32 -2.52
CA PRO A 843 18.04 -18.18 -2.83
C PRO A 843 19.22 -18.00 -1.86
N GLY A 844 19.81 -19.09 -1.39
CA GLY A 844 20.97 -19.12 -0.48
C GLY A 844 21.11 -20.41 0.31
N MET A 845 22.11 -20.45 1.19
CA MET A 845 22.32 -21.55 2.14
C MET A 845 21.62 -21.22 3.45
N TYR A 846 20.83 -22.17 3.91
CA TYR A 846 20.11 -22.11 5.16
C TYR A 846 20.55 -23.26 6.05
N ARG A 847 20.48 -23.02 7.36
CA ARG A 847 20.59 -24.02 8.39
C ARG A 847 19.26 -24.10 9.12
N ALA A 848 18.65 -25.25 9.02
CA ALA A 848 17.56 -25.65 9.88
C ALA A 848 18.15 -26.21 11.17
N GLU A 849 17.83 -25.61 12.32
CA GLU A 849 18.21 -26.10 13.65
C GLU A 849 16.99 -26.66 14.36
N PHE A 850 17.12 -27.87 14.90
CA PHE A 850 16.10 -28.55 15.68
C PHE A 850 16.70 -28.90 17.04
N SER A 851 16.01 -28.58 18.12
CA SER A 851 16.34 -29.06 19.46
C SER A 851 15.25 -30.04 19.87
N LEU A 852 15.64 -31.29 20.10
CA LEU A 852 14.73 -32.39 20.36
C LEU A 852 15.12 -33.08 21.66
N THR A 853 14.13 -33.51 22.44
CA THR A 853 14.29 -34.36 23.62
C THR A 853 13.60 -35.69 23.37
N SER A 854 14.17 -36.80 23.83
CA SER A 854 13.48 -38.09 23.78
C SER A 854 13.50 -38.83 25.11
N ASP A 855 12.40 -39.51 25.43
CA ASP A 855 12.23 -40.33 26.63
C ASP A 855 12.50 -41.84 26.38
N GLY A 856 12.85 -42.24 25.15
CA GLY A 856 13.00 -43.64 24.75
C GLY A 856 13.94 -43.87 23.56
N GLN A 857 13.63 -44.87 22.72
CA GLN A 857 14.34 -45.13 21.46
C GLN A 857 13.46 -44.69 20.29
N PRO A 858 13.35 -43.38 20.02
CA PRO A 858 12.46 -42.85 19.01
C PRO A 858 12.98 -43.24 17.64
N VAL A 859 12.06 -43.53 16.72
CA VAL A 859 12.37 -43.56 15.30
C VAL A 859 11.55 -42.44 14.67
N GLY A 860 12.17 -41.65 13.80
CA GLY A 860 11.56 -40.44 13.24
C GLY A 860 12.42 -39.83 12.14
N LYS A 861 12.07 -38.63 11.70
CA LYS A 861 12.89 -37.83 10.80
C LYS A 861 12.62 -36.33 10.98
N ILE A 862 13.61 -35.50 10.72
CA ILE A 862 13.43 -34.06 10.50
C ILE A 862 13.57 -33.78 9.01
N ASP A 863 12.74 -32.92 8.46
CA ASP A 863 12.87 -32.47 7.07
C ASP A 863 12.60 -30.97 6.91
N VAL A 864 13.11 -30.44 5.81
CA VAL A 864 12.79 -29.12 5.27
C VAL A 864 12.01 -29.40 4.00
N PHE A 865 10.81 -28.89 3.89
CA PHE A 865 9.88 -29.24 2.82
C PHE A 865 9.38 -28.01 2.07
N SER A 866 9.24 -28.11 0.74
CA SER A 866 8.53 -27.12 -0.07
C SER A 866 7.60 -27.86 -1.04
N ALA A 867 6.32 -27.49 -1.03
CA ALA A 867 5.35 -28.06 -1.97
C ALA A 867 5.62 -27.56 -3.39
N THR A 868 6.07 -26.31 -3.53
CA THR A 868 6.44 -25.68 -4.80
C THR A 868 7.68 -26.35 -5.41
N ALA A 869 8.62 -26.82 -4.58
CA ALA A 869 9.78 -27.61 -5.03
C ALA A 869 9.49 -29.09 -5.32
N GLY A 870 8.30 -29.59 -4.94
CA GLY A 870 7.86 -30.95 -5.19
C GLY A 870 8.45 -32.02 -4.25
N GLY A 871 8.94 -31.66 -3.06
CA GLY A 871 9.51 -32.62 -2.10
C GLY A 871 10.37 -32.00 -0.97
N PRO A 872 10.98 -32.82 -0.09
CA PRO A 872 11.89 -32.32 0.94
C PRO A 872 13.19 -31.76 0.30
N LEU A 873 13.53 -30.51 0.65
CA LEU A 873 14.77 -29.83 0.29
C LEU A 873 15.97 -30.41 1.04
N ALA A 874 15.77 -30.89 2.26
CA ALA A 874 16.72 -31.69 3.04
C ALA A 874 15.98 -32.53 4.07
N GLU A 875 16.50 -33.70 4.41
CA GLU A 875 15.92 -34.56 5.44
C GLU A 875 17.00 -35.35 6.19
N MET A 876 16.72 -35.71 7.44
CA MET A 876 17.57 -36.55 8.28
C MET A 876 16.69 -37.47 9.12
N ALA A 877 16.93 -38.78 9.04
CA ALA A 877 16.29 -39.75 9.91
C ALA A 877 16.87 -39.66 11.32
N LEU A 878 16.03 -39.87 12.32
CA LEU A 878 16.37 -39.91 13.74
C LEU A 878 16.15 -41.31 14.26
N SER A 879 17.11 -41.78 15.05
CA SER A 879 17.08 -43.03 15.78
C SER A 879 17.46 -42.81 17.24
N GLY A 880 17.10 -43.74 18.12
CA GLY A 880 17.45 -43.64 19.53
C GLY A 880 18.95 -43.62 19.86
N ASN A 881 19.83 -43.89 18.89
CA ASN A 881 21.29 -43.74 19.04
C ASN A 881 21.76 -42.29 18.83
N ASP A 882 20.94 -41.44 18.22
CA ASP A 882 21.28 -40.05 17.97
C ASP A 882 21.11 -39.18 19.21
N PHE A 883 20.48 -39.71 20.27
CA PHE A 883 20.30 -39.05 21.57
C PHE A 883 21.36 -39.51 22.58
N ALA A 884 22.28 -38.61 22.95
CA ALA A 884 23.38 -38.90 23.87
C ALA A 884 22.92 -39.18 25.31
N ALA A 885 21.78 -38.60 25.72
CA ALA A 885 21.12 -38.86 26.99
C ALA A 885 19.60 -38.67 26.87
N LEU A 886 18.82 -39.61 27.43
CA LEU A 886 17.36 -39.50 27.49
C LEU A 886 16.95 -38.30 28.34
N ASN A 887 15.83 -37.67 27.97
CA ASN A 887 15.26 -36.48 28.61
C ASN A 887 16.21 -35.26 28.65
N GLN A 888 17.22 -35.22 27.77
CA GLN A 888 18.02 -34.03 27.53
C GLN A 888 17.83 -33.53 26.09
N ALA A 889 17.69 -32.22 25.96
CA ALA A 889 17.57 -31.55 24.67
C ALA A 889 18.88 -31.68 23.88
N GLN A 890 18.78 -32.20 22.67
CA GLN A 890 19.88 -32.37 21.75
C GLN A 890 19.62 -31.62 20.45
N GLN A 891 20.67 -30.99 19.92
CA GLN A 891 20.58 -30.21 18.70
C GLN A 891 20.92 -31.02 17.46
N PHE A 892 20.11 -30.82 16.43
CA PHE A 892 20.22 -31.40 15.10
C PHE A 892 20.20 -30.27 14.09
N THR A 893 21.02 -30.37 13.05
CA THR A 893 21.13 -29.33 12.02
C THR A 893 21.05 -29.92 10.63
N LEU A 894 20.22 -29.32 9.77
CA LEU A 894 20.11 -29.64 8.35
C LEU A 894 20.51 -28.40 7.55
N ASP A 895 21.66 -28.46 6.89
CA ASP A 895 22.07 -27.42 5.95
C ASP A 895 21.50 -27.75 4.56
N PHE A 896 20.83 -26.78 3.96
CA PHE A 896 20.19 -26.95 2.66
C PHE A 896 20.31 -25.69 1.82
N ARG A 897 20.27 -25.89 0.50
CA ARG A 897 20.42 -24.83 -0.48
C ARG A 897 19.11 -24.60 -1.20
N ILE A 898 18.78 -23.33 -1.36
CA ILE A 898 17.69 -22.89 -2.21
C ILE A 898 18.29 -22.14 -3.40
N ASP A 899 17.98 -22.59 -4.61
CA ASP A 899 18.48 -21.98 -5.85
C ASP A 899 17.50 -20.95 -6.47
N GLN A 900 16.23 -21.00 -6.09
CA GLN A 900 15.18 -20.08 -6.54
C GLN A 900 14.18 -19.84 -5.40
N SER A 901 13.48 -18.70 -5.38
CA SER A 901 12.59 -18.40 -4.24
C SER A 901 11.45 -19.41 -4.15
N TRP A 902 11.27 -19.97 -2.96
CA TRP A 902 10.17 -20.87 -2.65
C TRP A 902 9.29 -20.17 -1.60
N PRO A 903 8.02 -19.86 -1.92
CA PRO A 903 7.14 -19.09 -1.04
C PRO A 903 6.57 -19.93 0.12
N ASP A 904 6.99 -21.20 0.24
CA ASP A 904 6.32 -22.21 1.04
C ASP A 904 7.27 -23.20 1.74
N VAL A 905 8.43 -22.74 2.22
CA VAL A 905 9.41 -23.63 2.87
C VAL A 905 9.06 -23.83 4.34
N VAL A 906 8.94 -25.08 4.75
CA VAL A 906 8.50 -25.50 6.08
C VAL A 906 9.54 -26.43 6.71
N LEU A 907 9.98 -26.13 7.93
CA LEU A 907 10.71 -27.06 8.80
C LEU A 907 9.74 -28.07 9.39
N ARG A 908 10.01 -29.37 9.41
CA ARG A 908 9.13 -30.37 10.03
C ARG A 908 9.90 -31.40 10.82
N VAL A 909 9.32 -31.82 11.94
CA VAL A 909 9.76 -32.99 12.72
C VAL A 909 8.67 -34.05 12.60
N LEU A 910 9.05 -35.27 12.23
CA LEU A 910 8.17 -36.40 11.97
C LEU A 910 8.59 -37.58 12.86
N GLU A 911 7.64 -38.30 13.42
CA GLU A 911 7.87 -39.53 14.19
C GLU A 911 7.42 -40.75 13.37
N GLN A 912 8.20 -41.82 13.41
CA GLN A 912 7.96 -43.07 12.69
C GLN A 912 8.16 -44.27 13.64
N ASP A 913 7.08 -44.91 14.10
CA ASP A 913 7.10 -46.15 14.90
C ASP A 913 8.12 -46.25 16.07
N GLY A 914 7.69 -45.84 17.28
CA GLY A 914 8.36 -46.11 18.57
C GLY A 914 8.94 -44.88 19.27
N GLY A 915 8.88 -44.84 20.62
CA GLY A 915 9.43 -43.82 21.55
C GLY A 915 8.80 -42.42 21.45
N ALA A 916 8.71 -41.62 22.53
CA ALA A 916 8.22 -40.24 22.42
C ALA A 916 9.38 -39.28 22.10
N LEU A 917 9.16 -38.42 21.11
CA LEU A 917 10.07 -37.35 20.71
C LEU A 917 9.38 -36.01 20.94
N GLN A 918 10.03 -35.12 21.70
CA GLN A 918 9.55 -33.79 22.00
C GLN A 918 10.39 -32.76 21.27
N VAL A 919 9.73 -31.77 20.66
CA VAL A 919 10.39 -30.66 19.98
C VAL A 919 10.51 -29.49 20.94
N ASP A 920 11.73 -29.13 21.32
CA ASP A 920 11.99 -28.01 22.23
C ASP A 920 12.14 -26.69 21.46
N ARG A 921 12.76 -26.73 20.28
CA ARG A 921 12.98 -25.56 19.43
C ARG A 921 13.14 -25.96 17.97
N MET A 922 12.60 -25.13 17.08
CA MET A 922 12.98 -25.09 15.67
C MET A 922 13.42 -23.67 15.34
N ALA A 923 14.47 -23.54 14.56
CA ALA A 923 14.91 -22.26 14.05
C ALA A 923 15.43 -22.44 12.63
N LEU A 924 15.15 -21.44 11.81
CA LEU A 924 15.78 -21.33 10.50
C LEU A 924 16.77 -20.18 10.55
N GLN A 925 18.02 -20.47 10.21
CA GLN A 925 19.05 -19.48 10.09
C GLN A 925 19.48 -19.38 8.62
N TYR A 926 19.38 -18.18 8.06
CA TYR A 926 20.08 -17.88 6.83
C TYR A 926 21.59 -17.82 7.13
N LEU A 927 22.35 -18.80 6.61
CA LEU A 927 23.77 -18.86 6.87
C LEU A 927 24.52 -17.85 5.99
N TYR A 928 24.28 -17.89 4.68
CA TYR A 928 24.86 -16.97 3.69
C TYR A 928 24.37 -17.32 2.27
N GLN A 929 24.47 -16.37 1.33
CA GLN A 929 24.28 -16.64 -0.09
C GLN A 929 25.54 -17.28 -0.68
N GLY A 930 25.67 -18.60 -0.54
CA GLY A 930 26.83 -19.32 -1.04
C GLY A 930 26.83 -19.50 -2.55
N ALA A 931 27.46 -18.59 -3.30
CA ALA A 931 28.29 -19.04 -4.41
C ALA A 931 29.41 -19.91 -3.79
N GLY A 932 29.49 -21.20 -4.11
CA GLY A 932 30.76 -21.91 -3.88
C GLY A 932 31.84 -21.18 -4.71
N HIS A 933 33.07 -20.92 -4.27
CA HIS A 933 33.88 -21.44 -3.18
C HIS A 933 35.02 -20.43 -2.90
N GLY A 934 35.56 -20.40 -1.69
CA GLY A 934 36.95 -20.00 -1.42
C GLY A 934 37.19 -18.54 -1.01
N ASP A 935 37.72 -18.41 0.20
CA ASP A 935 38.58 -17.35 0.73
C ASP A 935 38.01 -15.95 1.00
N GLY A 936 37.85 -15.68 2.30
CA GLY A 936 38.04 -14.34 2.88
C GLY A 936 36.93 -13.87 3.79
#